data_AF-A0A6P1AGU2-F1
#
_entry.id   AF-A0A6P1AGU2-F1
#
_cell.length_a   1.000
_cell.length_b   1.000
_cell.length_c   1.000
_cell.angle_alpha   90.00
_cell.angle_beta   90.00
_cell.angle_gamma   90.00
#
_symmetry.space_group_name_H-M   'P 1'
#
loop_
_entity.id
_entity.type
_entity.pdbx_description
1 polymer ?
#
loop_
_entity_poly.entity_id
_entity_poly.type
_entity_poly.pdbx_seq_one_letter_code
_entity_poly.pdbx_strand_id
1 'polypeptide(L)'
;WKLSINPNIDSPSQRDRMTILTLNDNLLTQYLQAALHSNAADLPPIACLGPTYVAQRRGGQYQQAQWCYGLDLGATLSAVVEAIAPSASRPAPDTLEVCFTHRYRRVTAQQFQQVFANVHRGIRGIELQYRDRMVRYAPTTLVARNLTFQKVLANFLQDLNLTERTFFKQGVVQAFDARQVVMTLHPIVKAETLHRGSCLVPLAALSGDVLQQMTTLMGEWLLRQVQADGRLTYKYFPSRGTESGSNNLIRQFMATLAMVRYARQTGRSDRQVLATHNLTYNLAQFYRTEGELGFVAYNGKVKLGAIALAALTILEHADLTEVSLNHSPFASQFAGLCRTVEHLWQPDGSFRTFLQPSDRNDNQNFYPGEALLFWAAMYKRTPDPQLLERCRLSIAYYRTWHQQQRNPAFVPWHTQAYALLYQATGDRDLLDLIFEMNDWLLAMQQWDSARYDDLRGRFYNPDRPKYGPPHASSTGVYLEGLVDAYQLAVQTDDRDRAQCYQSAIWRGLRSVRQLQFYEAAEMYYVSQRSPVYGAIRTTVYNNVIRVDNVQHCLMALLKLTALPEFWQGHPPVTTPSTETFSVPLPIATASEVDSLQHFRLLDTEVNIQPLVDEIAAHSDLWLHDTSRQTKVKVQRETHTIYLRSAVKPFPPGVSGNDVHPSRRTQLAQHFPRTMEWLESFARKIGGELGRATIVRLAPKGRVYRHIDKGEYYRIRDRYHLVLQSTAGSLLGAGDEWVRMQPGECWWFDNKAPHEAYNESDDWRIHLIFDILPQSSKDCISNGK
;
A
#
# COMPACT_ATOMS: atom_id res chain seq x y z
N TRP A 1 10.55 -16.71 -37.50
CA TRP A 1 11.70 -16.85 -36.60
C TRP A 1 11.22 -17.47 -35.28
N LYS A 2 11.38 -18.79 -35.16
CA LYS A 2 11.03 -19.54 -33.93
C LYS A 2 12.14 -19.30 -32.91
N LEU A 3 11.89 -18.49 -31.88
CA LEU A 3 12.72 -18.48 -30.68
C LEU A 3 12.51 -19.82 -29.97
N SER A 4 13.49 -20.71 -30.07
CA SER A 4 13.65 -21.81 -29.12
C SER A 4 14.01 -21.20 -27.77
N ILE A 5 13.01 -20.91 -26.95
CA ILE A 5 13.21 -20.66 -25.53
C ILE A 5 13.76 -21.96 -24.97
N ASN A 6 15.01 -21.96 -24.51
CA ASN A 6 15.64 -23.12 -23.90
C ASN A 6 14.84 -23.50 -22.64
N PRO A 7 14.16 -24.66 -22.60
CA PRO A 7 13.29 -25.03 -21.48
C PRO A 7 14.07 -25.53 -20.24
N ASN A 8 15.41 -25.56 -20.28
CA ASN A 8 16.26 -26.06 -19.19
C ASN A 8 17.15 -24.95 -18.58
N ILE A 9 16.58 -24.05 -17.77
CA ILE A 9 17.35 -23.12 -16.92
C ILE A 9 17.45 -23.60 -15.45
N ASP A 10 16.97 -24.80 -15.13
CA ASP A 10 17.08 -25.39 -13.78
C ASP A 10 18.06 -26.57 -13.74
N SER A 11 19.32 -26.36 -14.11
CA SER A 11 20.41 -27.32 -13.83
C SER A 11 21.20 -26.91 -12.58
N PRO A 12 21.54 -27.81 -11.65
CA PRO A 12 22.18 -27.49 -10.37
C PRO A 12 23.59 -26.84 -10.45
N SER A 13 24.22 -26.77 -11.62
CA SER A 13 25.62 -26.35 -11.80
C SER A 13 25.85 -24.84 -11.99
N GLN A 14 24.83 -23.99 -11.83
CA GLN A 14 24.93 -22.53 -12.06
C GLN A 14 24.82 -21.64 -10.81
N ARG A 15 24.74 -22.21 -9.59
CA ARG A 15 24.57 -21.40 -8.36
C ARG A 15 25.72 -20.42 -8.07
N ASP A 16 26.88 -20.59 -8.70
CA ASP A 16 28.06 -19.73 -8.53
C ASP A 16 28.29 -18.69 -9.65
N ARG A 17 27.40 -18.57 -10.66
CA ARG A 17 27.55 -17.56 -11.72
C ARG A 17 26.78 -16.28 -11.40
N MET A 18 27.49 -15.15 -11.35
CA MET A 18 26.90 -13.82 -11.21
C MET A 18 25.96 -13.55 -12.40
N THR A 19 24.72 -13.17 -12.12
CA THR A 19 23.71 -12.86 -13.15
C THR A 19 23.34 -11.39 -13.13
N ILE A 20 22.68 -10.92 -14.19
CA ILE A 20 22.14 -9.55 -14.20
C ILE A 20 21.12 -9.30 -13.09
N LEU A 21 20.59 -10.32 -12.42
CA LEU A 21 19.68 -10.14 -11.29
C LEU A 21 20.40 -9.87 -9.95
N THR A 22 21.66 -10.29 -9.82
CA THR A 22 22.44 -10.19 -8.56
C THR A 22 23.55 -9.15 -8.62
N LEU A 23 23.89 -8.63 -9.82
CA LEU A 23 24.89 -7.59 -10.03
C LEU A 23 24.54 -6.30 -9.24
N ASN A 24 25.45 -5.69 -8.49
CA ASN A 24 25.14 -4.41 -7.84
C ASN A 24 25.21 -3.23 -8.84
N ASP A 25 24.66 -2.08 -8.46
CA ASP A 25 24.55 -0.89 -9.32
C ASP A 25 25.92 -0.27 -9.67
N ASN A 26 26.91 -0.38 -8.78
CA ASN A 26 28.28 0.10 -9.02
C ASN A 26 28.96 -0.71 -10.12
N LEU A 27 28.88 -2.04 -10.05
CA LEU A 27 29.40 -2.92 -11.09
C LEU A 27 28.63 -2.67 -12.40
N LEU A 28 27.30 -2.57 -12.38
CA LEU A 28 26.54 -2.25 -13.58
C LEU A 28 26.97 -0.91 -14.22
N THR A 29 27.31 0.08 -13.39
CA THR A 29 27.90 1.36 -13.84
C THR A 29 29.26 1.15 -14.49
N GLN A 30 30.13 0.28 -13.94
CA GLN A 30 31.42 -0.06 -14.55
C GLN A 30 31.25 -0.74 -15.93
N TYR A 31 30.29 -1.66 -16.08
CA TYR A 31 30.00 -2.27 -17.39
C TYR A 31 29.53 -1.23 -18.42
N LEU A 32 28.67 -0.29 -17.99
CA LEU A 32 28.23 0.80 -18.85
C LEU A 32 29.40 1.72 -19.25
N GLN A 33 30.25 2.09 -18.30
CA GLN A 33 31.45 2.89 -18.57
C GLN A 33 32.39 2.16 -19.54
N ALA A 34 32.64 0.86 -19.32
CA ALA A 34 33.46 0.08 -20.22
C ALA A 34 32.86 0.00 -21.64
N ALA A 35 31.54 -0.13 -21.76
CA ALA A 35 30.85 -0.11 -23.06
C ALA A 35 30.99 1.24 -23.78
N LEU A 36 30.91 2.35 -23.05
CA LEU A 36 31.11 3.70 -23.60
C LEU A 36 32.54 3.96 -24.09
N HIS A 37 33.54 3.27 -23.53
CA HIS A 37 34.94 3.36 -23.94
C HIS A 37 35.38 2.21 -24.86
N SER A 38 34.43 1.40 -25.36
CA SER A 38 34.71 0.23 -26.21
C SER A 38 35.56 -0.88 -25.56
N ASN A 39 35.58 -0.97 -24.24
CA ASN A 39 36.35 -1.94 -23.45
C ASN A 39 35.46 -2.97 -22.71
N ALA A 40 34.15 -3.03 -23.00
CA ALA A 40 33.24 -3.95 -22.30
C ALA A 40 33.56 -5.44 -22.54
N ALA A 41 34.26 -5.78 -23.62
CA ALA A 41 34.69 -7.14 -23.90
C ALA A 41 35.78 -7.66 -22.94
N ASP A 42 36.45 -6.75 -22.21
CA ASP A 42 37.50 -7.08 -21.24
C ASP A 42 36.93 -7.44 -19.86
N LEU A 43 35.62 -7.23 -19.66
CA LEU A 43 34.93 -7.56 -18.41
C LEU A 43 34.38 -9.00 -18.44
N PRO A 44 34.24 -9.66 -17.28
CA PRO A 44 33.65 -10.99 -17.20
C PRO A 44 32.24 -11.04 -17.83
N PRO A 45 31.87 -12.12 -18.53
CA PRO A 45 30.54 -12.22 -19.11
C PRO A 45 29.46 -12.31 -18.02
N ILE A 46 28.39 -11.54 -18.16
CA ILE A 46 27.25 -11.55 -17.24
C ILE A 46 26.00 -11.95 -18.02
N ALA A 47 25.37 -13.05 -17.60
CA ALA A 47 24.21 -13.59 -18.30
C ALA A 47 22.97 -12.68 -18.19
N CYS A 48 22.41 -12.31 -19.35
CA CYS A 48 21.05 -11.80 -19.50
C CYS A 48 20.09 -12.99 -19.65
N LEU A 49 19.00 -13.01 -18.87
CA LEU A 49 18.09 -14.17 -18.77
C LEU A 49 16.92 -14.15 -19.76
N GLY A 50 16.84 -13.11 -20.58
CA GLY A 50 15.77 -12.88 -21.55
C GLY A 50 16.04 -11.64 -22.39
N PRO A 51 15.15 -11.30 -23.34
CA PRO A 51 15.29 -10.10 -24.15
C PRO A 51 15.36 -8.82 -23.31
N THR A 52 16.34 -7.97 -23.56
CA THR A 52 16.54 -6.71 -22.83
C THR A 52 15.85 -5.58 -23.56
N TYR A 53 14.94 -4.89 -22.87
CA TYR A 53 14.36 -3.65 -23.39
C TYR A 53 15.30 -2.49 -23.11
N VAL A 54 15.52 -1.64 -24.11
CA VAL A 54 16.29 -0.40 -23.96
C VAL A 54 15.56 0.74 -24.65
N ALA A 55 15.24 1.79 -23.91
CA ALA A 55 14.73 3.04 -24.44
C ALA A 55 15.71 4.19 -24.22
N GLN A 56 15.93 4.97 -25.27
CA GLN A 56 16.81 6.13 -25.29
C GLN A 56 16.00 7.38 -25.02
N ARG A 57 16.49 8.25 -24.13
CA ARG A 57 15.82 9.47 -23.72
C ARG A 57 16.78 10.65 -23.67
N ARG A 58 16.25 11.84 -23.90
CA ARG A 58 16.96 13.12 -23.72
C ARG A 58 16.04 14.12 -23.03
N GLY A 59 16.46 14.66 -21.89
CA GLY A 59 15.65 15.57 -21.09
C GLY A 59 14.30 14.97 -20.70
N GLY A 60 14.24 13.64 -20.52
CA GLY A 60 13.00 12.89 -20.26
C GLY A 60 12.13 12.57 -21.48
N GLN A 61 12.36 13.22 -22.63
CA GLN A 61 11.66 12.91 -23.87
C GLN A 61 12.05 11.52 -24.38
N TYR A 62 11.05 10.72 -24.71
CA TYR A 62 11.25 9.45 -25.40
C TYR A 62 11.76 9.72 -26.81
N GLN A 63 12.82 9.02 -27.22
CA GLN A 63 13.34 9.15 -28.57
C GLN A 63 13.16 7.86 -29.39
N GLN A 64 13.65 6.71 -28.90
CA GLN A 64 13.37 5.38 -29.49
C GLN A 64 13.56 4.27 -28.46
N ALA A 65 13.12 3.06 -28.81
CA ALA A 65 13.40 1.87 -28.02
C ALA A 65 13.60 0.64 -28.90
N GLN A 66 14.33 -0.33 -28.38
CA GLN A 66 14.60 -1.60 -29.02
C GLN A 66 14.58 -2.75 -28.00
N TRP A 67 14.39 -3.97 -28.51
CA TRP A 67 14.56 -5.20 -27.75
C TRP A 67 15.84 -5.89 -28.23
N CYS A 68 16.82 -5.99 -27.34
CA CYS A 68 18.09 -6.69 -27.58
C CYS A 68 17.93 -8.16 -27.17
N TYR A 69 18.45 -9.08 -27.99
CA TYR A 69 18.32 -10.53 -27.77
C TYR A 69 19.63 -11.20 -27.36
N GLY A 70 20.70 -10.41 -27.16
CA GLY A 70 21.96 -10.91 -26.62
C GLY A 70 21.79 -11.46 -25.21
N LEU A 71 22.46 -12.57 -24.91
CA LEU A 71 22.45 -13.21 -23.59
C LEU A 71 23.63 -12.80 -22.71
N ASP A 72 24.44 -11.82 -23.16
CA ASP A 72 25.58 -11.28 -22.41
C ASP A 72 25.42 -9.76 -22.20
N LEU A 73 25.71 -9.28 -21.00
CA LEU A 73 25.56 -7.87 -20.60
C LEU A 73 26.52 -6.96 -21.36
N GLY A 74 27.80 -7.32 -21.46
CA GLY A 74 28.82 -6.51 -22.12
C GLY A 74 28.45 -6.30 -23.59
N ALA A 75 28.16 -7.39 -24.30
CA ALA A 75 27.71 -7.36 -25.69
C ALA A 75 26.38 -6.57 -25.85
N THR A 76 25.43 -6.74 -24.92
CA THR A 76 24.17 -6.00 -24.95
C THR A 76 24.39 -4.50 -24.81
N LEU A 77 25.24 -4.08 -23.86
CA LEU A 77 25.54 -2.67 -23.62
C LEU A 77 26.36 -2.08 -24.77
N SER A 78 27.36 -2.79 -25.32
CA SER A 78 28.10 -2.34 -26.50
C SER A 78 27.18 -2.11 -27.70
N ALA A 79 26.28 -3.06 -28.01
CA ALA A 79 25.32 -2.89 -29.09
C ALA A 79 24.36 -1.71 -28.86
N VAL A 80 23.99 -1.45 -27.59
CA VAL A 80 23.18 -0.29 -27.21
C VAL A 80 23.97 1.00 -27.39
N VAL A 81 25.24 1.03 -26.98
CA VAL A 81 26.15 2.19 -27.09
C VAL A 81 26.44 2.52 -28.57
N GLU A 82 26.66 1.52 -29.40
CA GLU A 82 26.82 1.71 -30.85
C GLU A 82 25.54 2.30 -31.46
N ALA A 83 24.37 1.83 -31.02
CA ALA A 83 23.07 2.31 -31.50
C ALA A 83 22.63 3.70 -30.96
N ILE A 84 23.39 4.32 -30.04
CA ILE A 84 23.13 5.68 -29.52
C ILE A 84 24.05 6.74 -30.14
N ALA A 85 24.97 6.36 -31.04
CA ALA A 85 25.86 7.31 -31.68
C ALA A 85 25.07 8.48 -32.31
N PRO A 86 25.45 9.74 -32.03
CA PRO A 86 24.72 10.89 -32.55
C PRO A 86 24.70 10.85 -34.08
N SER A 87 23.52 11.03 -34.65
CA SER A 87 23.35 11.22 -36.09
C SER A 87 23.01 12.68 -36.37
N ALA A 88 23.23 13.13 -37.60
CA ALA A 88 22.93 14.51 -38.01
C ALA A 88 21.48 14.95 -37.73
N SER A 89 20.54 14.00 -37.64
CA SER A 89 19.11 14.25 -37.40
C SER A 89 18.66 14.09 -35.94
N ARG A 90 19.50 13.56 -35.05
CA ARG A 90 19.07 13.26 -33.68
C ARG A 90 20.15 13.47 -32.62
N PRO A 91 19.88 14.32 -31.62
CA PRO A 91 20.80 14.53 -30.51
C PRO A 91 21.01 13.25 -29.67
N ALA A 92 22.24 13.05 -29.21
CA ALA A 92 22.60 11.94 -28.32
C ALA A 92 21.71 11.90 -27.06
N PRO A 93 21.31 10.70 -26.59
CA PRO A 93 20.56 10.56 -25.36
C PRO A 93 21.39 10.92 -24.14
N ASP A 94 20.73 11.38 -23.08
CA ASP A 94 21.34 11.58 -21.76
C ASP A 94 20.98 10.45 -20.77
N THR A 95 20.00 9.62 -21.13
CA THR A 95 19.45 8.60 -20.25
C THR A 95 19.04 7.36 -21.05
N LEU A 96 19.34 6.18 -20.53
CA LEU A 96 18.80 4.89 -20.99
C LEU A 96 17.86 4.31 -19.94
N GLU A 97 16.66 3.92 -20.36
CA GLU A 97 15.70 3.13 -19.58
C GLU A 97 15.87 1.67 -20.01
N VAL A 98 16.29 0.81 -19.08
CA VAL A 98 16.64 -0.59 -19.38
C VAL A 98 15.79 -1.54 -18.52
N CYS A 99 15.24 -2.58 -19.15
CA CYS A 99 14.61 -3.70 -18.43
C CYS A 99 15.24 -5.03 -18.86
N PHE A 100 15.96 -5.65 -17.94
CA PHE A 100 16.50 -7.00 -18.09
C PHE A 100 15.41 -8.01 -17.71
N THR A 101 14.81 -8.65 -18.70
CA THR A 101 13.63 -9.51 -18.49
C THR A 101 14.01 -10.93 -18.09
N HIS A 102 13.10 -11.59 -17.37
CA HIS A 102 13.24 -12.98 -16.94
C HIS A 102 11.87 -13.59 -16.58
N ARG A 103 11.85 -14.91 -16.33
CA ARG A 103 10.66 -15.64 -15.83
C ARG A 103 9.40 -15.45 -16.69
N TYR A 104 9.54 -15.68 -17.99
CA TYR A 104 8.42 -15.70 -18.93
C TYR A 104 7.45 -16.83 -18.61
N ARG A 105 6.15 -16.52 -18.60
CA ARG A 105 5.07 -17.46 -18.33
C ARG A 105 3.88 -17.17 -19.24
N ARG A 106 3.30 -18.23 -19.80
CA ARG A 106 2.07 -18.12 -20.60
C ARG A 106 0.90 -17.79 -19.68
N VAL A 107 -0.01 -16.94 -20.17
CA VAL A 107 -1.21 -16.50 -19.43
C VAL A 107 -2.45 -16.88 -20.24
N THR A 108 -3.37 -17.60 -19.60
CA THR A 108 -4.67 -17.94 -20.19
C THR A 108 -5.68 -16.80 -20.02
N ALA A 109 -6.79 -16.86 -20.77
CA ALA A 109 -7.90 -15.90 -20.62
C ALA A 109 -8.42 -15.83 -19.17
N GLN A 110 -8.56 -16.99 -18.51
CA GLN A 110 -9.05 -17.09 -17.13
C GLN A 110 -8.09 -16.44 -16.12
N GLN A 111 -6.77 -16.52 -16.38
CA GLN A 111 -5.74 -15.95 -15.51
C GLN A 111 -5.48 -14.46 -15.77
N PHE A 112 -5.92 -13.93 -16.91
CA PHE A 112 -5.52 -12.59 -17.39
C PHE A 112 -5.76 -11.50 -16.34
N GLN A 113 -6.97 -11.43 -15.78
CA GLN A 113 -7.32 -10.39 -14.80
C GLN A 113 -6.48 -10.47 -13.51
N GLN A 114 -6.16 -11.68 -13.04
CA GLN A 114 -5.35 -11.88 -11.85
C GLN A 114 -3.87 -11.54 -12.10
N VAL A 115 -3.30 -12.03 -13.22
CA VAL A 115 -1.88 -11.83 -13.55
C VAL A 115 -1.60 -10.37 -13.92
N PHE A 116 -2.58 -9.69 -14.53
CA PHE A 116 -2.48 -8.32 -15.00
C PHE A 116 -3.36 -7.34 -14.21
N ALA A 117 -3.60 -7.64 -12.93
CA ALA A 117 -4.21 -6.69 -12.00
C ALA A 117 -3.35 -5.41 -11.88
N ASN A 118 -3.98 -4.27 -11.58
CA ASN A 118 -3.30 -2.97 -11.50
C ASN A 118 -2.08 -2.97 -10.57
N VAL A 119 -2.12 -3.73 -9.47
CA VAL A 119 -1.02 -3.88 -8.51
C VAL A 119 0.28 -4.39 -9.14
N HIS A 120 0.22 -5.02 -10.32
CA HIS A 120 1.36 -5.56 -11.05
C HIS A 120 1.92 -4.64 -12.14
N ARG A 121 1.25 -3.51 -12.45
CA ARG A 121 1.68 -2.56 -13.49
C ARG A 121 3.02 -1.96 -13.12
N GLY A 122 4.01 -2.07 -14.00
CA GLY A 122 5.37 -1.63 -13.70
C GLY A 122 6.21 -2.63 -12.90
N ILE A 123 5.69 -3.79 -12.52
CA ILE A 123 6.49 -4.93 -12.04
C ILE A 123 6.62 -5.98 -13.13
N ARG A 124 5.52 -6.24 -13.84
CA ARG A 124 5.43 -7.22 -14.91
C ARG A 124 5.35 -6.54 -16.27
N GLY A 125 5.98 -7.15 -17.26
CA GLY A 125 5.75 -6.85 -18.65
C GLY A 125 4.69 -7.78 -19.26
N ILE A 126 4.24 -7.43 -20.46
CA ILE A 126 3.28 -8.21 -21.22
C ILE A 126 3.79 -8.39 -22.65
N GLU A 127 3.66 -9.60 -23.16
CA GLU A 127 3.85 -9.92 -24.58
C GLU A 127 2.53 -10.45 -25.15
N LEU A 128 2.13 -9.90 -26.29
CA LEU A 128 0.96 -10.34 -27.04
C LEU A 128 1.42 -10.76 -28.43
N GLN A 129 1.06 -11.97 -28.84
CA GLN A 129 1.40 -12.51 -30.14
C GLN A 129 0.16 -13.07 -30.82
N TYR A 130 -0.02 -12.72 -32.09
CA TYR A 130 -1.03 -13.30 -32.96
C TYR A 130 -0.46 -13.43 -34.37
N ARG A 131 -0.35 -14.67 -34.87
CA ARG A 131 0.33 -14.99 -36.14
C ARG A 131 1.78 -14.46 -36.15
N ASP A 132 2.14 -13.65 -37.13
CA ASP A 132 3.45 -13.00 -37.32
C ASP A 132 3.60 -11.71 -36.50
N ARG A 133 2.52 -11.17 -35.95
CA ARG A 133 2.54 -9.93 -35.15
C ARG A 133 2.83 -10.25 -33.68
N MET A 134 3.86 -9.61 -33.14
CA MET A 134 4.22 -9.66 -31.73
C MET A 134 4.47 -8.24 -31.21
N VAL A 135 3.85 -7.90 -30.08
CA VAL A 135 4.15 -6.68 -29.33
C VAL A 135 4.56 -7.04 -27.90
N ARG A 136 5.57 -6.34 -27.40
CA ARG A 136 6.08 -6.52 -26.04
C ARG A 136 6.20 -5.18 -25.35
N TYR A 137 5.63 -5.07 -24.15
CA TYR A 137 5.70 -3.88 -23.31
C TYR A 137 6.50 -4.18 -22.05
N ALA A 138 7.59 -3.46 -21.85
CA ALA A 138 8.38 -3.53 -20.63
C ALA A 138 7.60 -2.94 -19.44
N PRO A 139 7.89 -3.38 -18.19
CA PRO A 139 7.20 -2.86 -17.01
C PRO A 139 7.30 -1.33 -16.90
N THR A 140 8.49 -0.76 -17.05
CA THR A 140 8.74 0.68 -16.96
C THR A 140 7.98 1.47 -18.02
N THR A 141 7.82 0.94 -19.23
CA THR A 141 7.02 1.57 -20.29
C THR A 141 5.56 1.77 -19.87
N LEU A 142 4.97 0.82 -19.13
CA LEU A 142 3.59 0.93 -18.64
C LEU A 142 3.45 2.08 -17.64
N VAL A 143 4.46 2.32 -16.81
CA VAL A 143 4.48 3.44 -15.85
C VAL A 143 4.75 4.75 -16.58
N ALA A 144 5.80 4.80 -17.40
CA ALA A 144 6.22 5.99 -18.14
C ALA A 144 5.12 6.52 -19.07
N ARG A 145 4.30 5.65 -19.66
CA ARG A 145 3.14 6.01 -20.50
C ARG A 145 1.81 6.00 -19.76
N ASN A 146 1.81 5.66 -18.48
CA ASN A 146 0.63 5.44 -17.64
C ASN A 146 -0.44 4.51 -18.28
N LEU A 147 0.01 3.42 -18.90
CA LEU A 147 -0.83 2.42 -19.57
C LEU A 147 -1.27 1.31 -18.62
N THR A 148 -2.53 0.88 -18.72
CA THR A 148 -3.03 -0.35 -18.08
C THR A 148 -2.82 -1.54 -19.02
N PHE A 149 -2.73 -2.75 -18.45
CA PHE A 149 -2.65 -3.97 -19.27
C PHE A 149 -3.90 -4.17 -20.13
N GLN A 150 -5.08 -3.79 -19.62
CA GLN A 150 -6.34 -3.81 -20.36
C GLN A 150 -6.27 -2.89 -21.57
N LYS A 151 -5.68 -1.69 -21.43
CA LYS A 151 -5.53 -0.75 -22.55
C LYS A 151 -4.50 -1.26 -23.57
N VAL A 152 -3.44 -1.93 -23.12
CA VAL A 152 -2.47 -2.59 -24.01
C VAL A 152 -3.14 -3.68 -24.83
N LEU A 153 -3.92 -4.57 -24.20
CA LEU A 153 -4.67 -5.60 -24.92
C LEU A 153 -5.68 -4.97 -25.88
N ALA A 154 -6.49 -4.02 -25.42
CA ALA A 154 -7.50 -3.36 -26.25
C ALA A 154 -6.90 -2.70 -27.50
N ASN A 155 -5.77 -1.99 -27.35
CA ASN A 155 -5.09 -1.38 -28.50
C ASN A 155 -4.56 -2.46 -29.47
N PHE A 156 -3.92 -3.52 -28.97
CA PHE A 156 -3.43 -4.60 -29.82
C PHE A 156 -4.53 -5.30 -30.61
N LEU A 157 -5.69 -5.51 -29.97
CA LEU A 157 -6.86 -6.10 -30.62
C LEU A 157 -7.45 -5.16 -31.66
N GLN A 158 -7.55 -3.86 -31.35
CA GLN A 158 -8.01 -2.85 -32.28
C GLN A 158 -7.12 -2.76 -33.52
N ASP A 159 -5.80 -2.74 -33.34
CA ASP A 159 -4.81 -2.63 -34.43
C ASP A 159 -4.87 -3.83 -35.40
N LEU A 160 -5.31 -5.00 -34.91
CA LEU A 160 -5.46 -6.23 -35.70
C LEU A 160 -6.90 -6.55 -36.09
N ASN A 161 -7.86 -5.68 -35.72
CA ASN A 161 -9.29 -5.89 -35.89
C ASN A 161 -9.76 -7.26 -35.34
N LEU A 162 -9.33 -7.60 -34.12
CA LEU A 162 -9.64 -8.86 -33.44
C LEU A 162 -10.61 -8.66 -32.27
N THR A 163 -11.43 -9.67 -31.99
CA THR A 163 -12.14 -9.77 -30.72
C THR A 163 -11.26 -10.45 -29.66
N GLU A 164 -11.50 -10.17 -28.38
CA GLU A 164 -10.84 -10.88 -27.28
C GLU A 164 -11.03 -12.40 -27.40
N ARG A 165 -12.24 -12.86 -27.74
CA ARG A 165 -12.55 -14.29 -27.89
C ARG A 165 -11.71 -14.95 -28.98
N THR A 166 -11.55 -14.30 -30.14
CA THR A 166 -10.71 -14.82 -31.23
C THR A 166 -9.26 -14.85 -30.81
N PHE A 167 -8.77 -13.77 -30.19
CA PHE A 167 -7.39 -13.67 -29.76
C PHE A 167 -7.02 -14.71 -28.70
N PHE A 168 -7.83 -14.89 -27.65
CA PHE A 168 -7.50 -15.88 -26.63
C PHE A 168 -7.58 -17.35 -27.10
N LYS A 169 -8.26 -17.62 -28.22
CA LYS A 169 -8.27 -18.96 -28.85
C LYS A 169 -7.02 -19.26 -29.67
N GLN A 170 -6.43 -18.25 -30.32
CA GLN A 170 -5.42 -18.44 -31.37
C GLN A 170 -4.11 -17.69 -31.12
N GLY A 171 -4.14 -16.70 -30.23
CA GLY A 171 -3.00 -15.90 -29.83
C GLY A 171 -2.30 -16.43 -28.58
N VAL A 172 -1.20 -15.79 -28.26
CA VAL A 172 -0.39 -16.08 -27.07
C VAL A 172 -0.26 -14.81 -26.26
N VAL A 173 -0.50 -14.94 -24.95
CA VAL A 173 -0.19 -13.92 -23.96
C VAL A 173 0.90 -14.45 -23.06
N GLN A 174 1.97 -13.69 -22.87
CA GLN A 174 2.97 -13.98 -21.86
C GLN A 174 3.11 -12.82 -20.88
N ALA A 175 3.34 -13.16 -19.61
CA ALA A 175 3.83 -12.24 -18.61
C ALA A 175 5.30 -12.56 -18.33
N PHE A 176 6.08 -11.54 -17.99
CA PHE A 176 7.46 -11.68 -17.55
C PHE A 176 7.78 -10.66 -16.47
N ASP A 177 8.80 -10.93 -15.68
CA ASP A 177 9.32 -10.01 -14.68
C ASP A 177 10.57 -9.32 -15.25
N ALA A 178 11.02 -8.21 -14.65
CA ALA A 178 12.25 -7.56 -15.08
C ALA A 178 12.96 -6.85 -13.94
N ARG A 179 14.30 -6.88 -13.97
CA ARG A 179 15.13 -5.89 -13.27
C ARG A 179 15.12 -4.61 -14.09
N GLN A 180 14.71 -3.51 -13.45
CA GLN A 180 14.53 -2.21 -14.09
C GLN A 180 15.69 -1.32 -13.69
N VAL A 181 16.31 -0.67 -14.66
CA VAL A 181 17.49 0.18 -14.43
C VAL A 181 17.33 1.45 -15.25
N VAL A 182 17.64 2.59 -14.63
CA VAL A 182 17.91 3.83 -15.35
C VAL A 182 19.41 4.07 -15.36
N MET A 183 19.93 4.34 -16.55
CA MET A 183 21.35 4.64 -16.76
C MET A 183 21.47 6.09 -17.23
N THR A 184 22.00 6.95 -16.38
CA THR A 184 22.38 8.31 -16.75
C THR A 184 23.71 8.26 -17.49
N LEU A 185 23.79 8.95 -18.64
CA LEU A 185 25.00 9.05 -19.47
C LEU A 185 25.72 10.39 -19.26
N HIS A 186 24.98 11.42 -18.82
CA HIS A 186 25.51 12.76 -18.57
C HIS A 186 24.75 13.45 -17.41
N PRO A 187 25.40 14.27 -16.56
CA PRO A 187 26.84 14.59 -16.56
C PRO A 187 27.71 13.49 -15.98
N ILE A 188 27.13 12.59 -15.18
CA ILE A 188 27.85 11.50 -14.53
C ILE A 188 27.23 10.19 -15.02
N VAL A 189 28.07 9.31 -15.54
CA VAL A 189 27.66 7.96 -15.92
C VAL A 189 27.31 7.17 -14.67
N LYS A 190 26.05 6.77 -14.53
CA LYS A 190 25.53 6.07 -13.34
C LYS A 190 24.38 5.15 -13.72
N ALA A 191 24.37 3.94 -13.18
CA ALA A 191 23.23 3.02 -13.24
C ALA A 191 22.51 2.96 -11.89
N GLU A 192 21.19 3.01 -11.91
CA GLU A 192 20.34 2.95 -10.71
C GLU A 192 19.21 1.95 -10.92
N THR A 193 19.13 0.95 -10.03
CA THR A 193 18.04 -0.02 -10.04
C THR A 193 16.75 0.62 -9.52
N LEU A 194 15.69 0.45 -10.28
CA LEU A 194 14.35 0.94 -9.96
C LEU A 194 13.42 -0.21 -9.59
N HIS A 195 12.47 0.08 -8.72
CA HIS A 195 11.28 -0.73 -8.48
C HIS A 195 10.06 0.04 -9.02
N ARG A 196 9.45 -0.47 -10.09
CA ARG A 196 8.29 0.17 -10.73
C ARG A 196 8.57 1.59 -11.26
N GLY A 197 9.78 1.82 -11.76
CA GLY A 197 10.20 3.14 -12.26
C GLY A 197 10.47 4.19 -11.17
N SER A 198 10.66 3.77 -9.91
CA SER A 198 11.03 4.63 -8.77
C SER A 198 12.02 3.93 -7.84
N CYS A 199 12.70 4.68 -6.99
CA CYS A 199 13.54 4.11 -5.94
C CYS A 199 12.67 3.70 -4.74
N LEU A 200 13.03 2.63 -4.04
CA LEU A 200 12.32 2.25 -2.82
C LEU A 200 12.70 3.19 -1.68
N VAL A 201 11.68 3.70 -0.98
CA VAL A 201 11.89 4.52 0.22
C VAL A 201 11.82 3.62 1.46
N PRO A 202 12.92 3.32 2.18
CA PRO A 202 12.83 2.60 3.44
C PRO A 202 12.23 3.51 4.53
N LEU A 203 11.60 2.94 5.55
CA LEU A 203 11.03 3.74 6.65
C LEU A 203 12.13 4.53 7.38
N ALA A 204 13.29 3.91 7.58
CA ALA A 204 14.46 4.52 8.23
C ALA A 204 15.05 5.72 7.46
N ALA A 205 14.68 5.92 6.18
CA ALA A 205 15.07 7.13 5.45
C ALA A 205 14.23 8.36 5.81
N LEU A 206 13.18 8.22 6.61
CA LEU A 206 12.42 9.37 7.11
C LEU A 206 13.06 9.96 8.37
N SER A 207 12.99 11.28 8.47
CA SER A 207 13.43 12.09 9.60
C SER A 207 12.66 13.42 9.58
N GLY A 208 12.76 14.22 10.66
CA GLY A 208 12.23 15.58 10.68
C GLY A 208 12.69 16.41 9.47
N ASP A 209 13.96 16.33 9.08
CA ASP A 209 14.48 17.05 7.90
C ASP A 209 13.84 16.60 6.58
N VAL A 210 13.60 15.29 6.42
CA VAL A 210 12.91 14.77 5.24
C VAL A 210 11.46 15.23 5.23
N LEU A 211 10.79 15.25 6.39
CA LEU A 211 9.45 15.81 6.48
C LEU A 211 9.43 17.31 6.15
N GLN A 212 10.44 18.08 6.59
CA GLN A 212 10.59 19.49 6.24
C GLN A 212 10.69 19.66 4.73
N GLN A 213 11.57 18.88 4.10
CA GLN A 213 11.77 18.90 2.66
C GLN A 213 10.47 18.53 1.93
N MET A 214 9.75 17.50 2.40
CA MET A 214 8.45 17.10 1.86
C MET A 214 7.44 18.27 1.92
N THR A 215 7.31 18.93 3.07
CA THR A 215 6.43 20.09 3.29
C THR A 215 6.77 21.21 2.32
N THR A 216 8.04 21.62 2.26
CA THR A 216 8.49 22.69 1.37
C THR A 216 8.23 22.33 -0.10
N LEU A 217 8.62 21.14 -0.55
CA LEU A 217 8.44 20.73 -1.94
C LEU A 217 6.96 20.70 -2.36
N MET A 218 6.06 20.23 -1.50
CA MET A 218 4.63 20.18 -1.79
C MET A 218 3.98 21.58 -1.76
N GLY A 219 4.34 22.42 -0.79
CA GLY A 219 3.87 23.80 -0.70
C GLY A 219 4.31 24.64 -1.90
N GLU A 220 5.60 24.59 -2.24
CA GLU A 220 6.13 25.27 -3.43
C GLU A 220 5.52 24.71 -4.73
N TRP A 221 5.24 23.41 -4.81
CA TRP A 221 4.56 22.85 -5.98
C TRP A 221 3.16 23.45 -6.16
N LEU A 222 2.34 23.52 -5.09
CA LEU A 222 1.00 24.09 -5.15
C LEU A 222 1.03 25.54 -5.63
N LEU A 223 1.93 26.36 -5.07
CA LEU A 223 2.09 27.75 -5.47
C LEU A 223 2.52 27.88 -6.94
N ARG A 224 3.46 27.04 -7.42
CA ARG A 224 3.85 26.98 -8.84
C ARG A 224 2.73 26.59 -9.80
N GLN A 225 1.67 25.93 -9.31
CA GLN A 225 0.51 25.57 -10.14
C GLN A 225 -0.49 26.71 -10.31
N VAL A 226 -0.34 27.83 -9.58
CA VAL A 226 -1.17 29.02 -9.76
C VAL A 226 -0.70 29.76 -11.01
N GLN A 227 -1.59 29.84 -12.00
CA GLN A 227 -1.38 30.52 -13.27
C GLN A 227 -1.45 32.04 -13.09
N ALA A 228 -1.04 32.77 -14.12
CA ALA A 228 -1.03 34.24 -14.11
C ALA A 228 -2.43 34.89 -13.91
N ASP A 229 -3.50 34.18 -14.24
CA ASP A 229 -4.90 34.61 -14.00
C ASP A 229 -5.43 34.19 -12.62
N GLY A 230 -4.64 33.46 -11.82
CA GLY A 230 -5.04 32.92 -10.52
C GLY A 230 -5.67 31.55 -10.57
N ARG A 231 -5.86 30.96 -11.75
CA ARG A 231 -6.32 29.58 -11.89
C ARG A 231 -5.29 28.61 -11.34
N LEU A 232 -5.72 27.66 -10.52
CA LEU A 232 -4.88 26.54 -10.08
C LEU A 232 -5.08 25.32 -10.99
N THR A 233 -3.99 24.75 -11.50
CA THR A 233 -4.05 23.51 -12.28
C THR A 233 -4.58 22.35 -11.44
N TYR A 234 -5.76 21.85 -11.80
CA TYR A 234 -6.44 20.77 -11.06
C TYR A 234 -5.74 19.41 -11.17
N LYS A 235 -5.33 19.04 -12.38
CA LYS A 235 -4.82 17.70 -12.70
C LYS A 235 -3.84 17.77 -13.86
N TYR A 236 -2.69 17.14 -13.68
CA TYR A 236 -1.59 17.11 -14.65
C TYR A 236 -1.21 15.67 -15.02
N PHE A 237 -0.78 15.48 -16.27
CA PHE A 237 -0.37 14.19 -16.84
C PHE A 237 1.12 14.19 -17.16
N PRO A 238 2.01 13.75 -16.23
CA PRO A 238 3.46 13.77 -16.45
C PRO A 238 3.91 13.05 -17.73
N SER A 239 3.29 11.92 -18.07
CA SER A 239 3.57 11.17 -19.30
C SER A 239 3.33 11.94 -20.61
N ARG A 240 2.47 12.98 -20.56
CA ARG A 240 2.06 13.75 -21.75
C ARG A 240 2.55 15.19 -21.71
N GLY A 241 2.96 15.70 -20.54
CA GLY A 241 3.30 17.10 -20.37
C GLY A 241 2.09 18.03 -20.50
N THR A 242 0.88 17.57 -20.16
CA THR A 242 -0.37 18.33 -20.34
C THR A 242 -1.23 18.34 -19.09
N GLU A 243 -2.02 19.41 -18.91
CA GLU A 243 -3.07 19.47 -17.90
C GLU A 243 -4.42 18.93 -18.42
N SER A 244 -5.35 18.67 -17.51
CA SER A 244 -6.70 18.22 -17.84
C SER A 244 -7.67 19.39 -17.91
N GLY A 245 -8.56 19.41 -18.90
CA GLY A 245 -9.69 20.36 -18.95
C GLY A 245 -10.84 20.08 -17.97
N SER A 246 -10.65 19.18 -17.00
CA SER A 246 -11.67 18.86 -15.98
C SER A 246 -11.43 19.68 -14.72
N ASN A 247 -12.43 19.88 -13.87
CA ASN A 247 -12.27 20.55 -12.57
C ASN A 247 -13.07 19.89 -11.43
N ASN A 248 -12.77 20.25 -10.18
CA ASN A 248 -13.54 19.88 -8.99
C ASN A 248 -13.40 20.94 -7.89
N LEU A 249 -14.48 21.65 -7.58
CA LEU A 249 -14.47 22.79 -6.66
C LEU A 249 -14.05 22.46 -5.22
N ILE A 250 -14.44 21.30 -4.69
CA ILE A 250 -14.02 20.87 -3.35
C ILE A 250 -12.49 20.86 -3.27
N ARG A 251 -11.85 20.26 -4.27
CA ARG A 251 -10.39 20.13 -4.34
C ARG A 251 -9.70 21.46 -4.62
N GLN A 252 -10.36 22.37 -5.36
CA GLN A 252 -9.84 23.72 -5.60
C GLN A 252 -9.80 24.53 -4.30
N PHE A 253 -10.92 24.63 -3.58
CA PHE A 253 -10.97 25.40 -2.34
C PHE A 253 -10.10 24.78 -1.23
N MET A 254 -10.00 23.44 -1.15
CA MET A 254 -9.04 22.78 -0.24
C MET A 254 -7.59 23.12 -0.57
N ALA A 255 -7.25 23.21 -1.87
CA ALA A 255 -5.90 23.56 -2.27
C ALA A 255 -5.59 25.02 -1.95
N THR A 256 -6.55 25.93 -2.14
CA THR A 256 -6.45 27.31 -1.66
C THR A 256 -6.24 27.35 -0.14
N LEU A 257 -7.00 26.59 0.63
CA LEU A 257 -6.84 26.49 2.10
C LEU A 257 -5.45 26.00 2.49
N ALA A 258 -4.91 24.99 1.81
CA ALA A 258 -3.56 24.50 2.08
C ALA A 258 -2.48 25.54 1.73
N MET A 259 -2.65 26.32 0.65
CA MET A 259 -1.76 27.44 0.35
C MET A 259 -1.82 28.54 1.41
N VAL A 260 -3.01 28.88 1.92
CA VAL A 260 -3.17 29.80 3.06
C VAL A 260 -2.41 29.31 4.28
N ARG A 261 -2.61 28.04 4.68
CA ARG A 261 -1.93 27.47 5.85
C ARG A 261 -0.42 27.37 5.66
N TYR A 262 0.06 27.04 4.47
CA TYR A 262 1.50 27.03 4.15
C TYR A 262 2.11 28.45 4.15
N ALA A 263 1.40 29.44 3.59
CA ALA A 263 1.82 30.84 3.64
C ALA A 263 1.97 31.32 5.09
N ARG A 264 0.99 31.00 5.95
CA ARG A 264 1.04 31.28 7.39
C ARG A 264 2.22 30.59 8.08
N GLN A 265 2.37 29.29 7.86
CA GLN A 265 3.44 28.48 8.48
C GLN A 265 4.84 28.98 8.12
N THR A 266 5.02 29.50 6.91
CA THR A 266 6.31 30.03 6.46
C THR A 266 6.50 31.54 6.71
N GLY A 267 5.45 32.25 7.13
CA GLY A 267 5.48 33.69 7.40
C GLY A 267 5.80 34.56 6.19
N ARG A 268 5.65 34.06 4.95
CA ARG A 268 6.05 34.80 3.74
C ARG A 268 4.89 35.42 2.97
N SER A 269 5.01 36.73 2.72
CA SER A 269 3.98 37.54 2.07
C SER A 269 3.76 37.19 0.59
N ASP A 270 4.79 36.81 -0.15
CA ASP A 270 4.68 36.40 -1.56
C ASP A 270 3.79 35.16 -1.73
N ARG A 271 3.90 34.20 -0.80
CA ARG A 271 3.03 33.01 -0.77
C ARG A 271 1.58 33.36 -0.45
N GLN A 272 1.38 34.29 0.49
CA GLN A 272 0.04 34.79 0.84
C GLN A 272 -0.61 35.50 -0.36
N VAL A 273 0.15 36.28 -1.13
CA VAL A 273 -0.35 36.94 -2.34
C VAL A 273 -0.86 35.90 -3.35
N LEU A 274 -0.12 34.83 -3.60
CA LEU A 274 -0.56 33.77 -4.52
C LEU A 274 -1.80 33.02 -4.00
N ALA A 275 -1.87 32.72 -2.71
CA ALA A 275 -3.05 32.10 -2.10
C ALA A 275 -4.29 33.01 -2.24
N THR A 276 -4.12 34.31 -2.01
CA THR A 276 -5.17 35.34 -2.19
C THR A 276 -5.61 35.42 -3.64
N HIS A 277 -4.66 35.45 -4.58
CA HIS A 277 -4.92 35.52 -6.00
C HIS A 277 -5.74 34.32 -6.48
N ASN A 278 -5.42 33.11 -6.00
CA ASN A 278 -6.21 31.92 -6.30
C ASN A 278 -7.62 31.93 -5.65
N LEU A 279 -7.75 32.42 -4.42
CA LEU A 279 -9.06 32.58 -3.77
C LEU A 279 -9.95 33.53 -4.56
N THR A 280 -9.42 34.70 -4.94
CA THR A 280 -10.11 35.70 -5.76
C THR A 280 -10.57 35.10 -7.09
N TYR A 281 -9.70 34.36 -7.78
CA TYR A 281 -10.06 33.66 -9.01
C TYR A 281 -11.21 32.67 -8.79
N ASN A 282 -11.10 31.80 -7.79
CA ASN A 282 -12.11 30.78 -7.52
C ASN A 282 -13.49 31.41 -7.21
N LEU A 283 -13.52 32.48 -6.41
CA LEU A 283 -14.77 33.17 -6.10
C LEU A 283 -15.32 33.88 -7.35
N ALA A 284 -14.50 34.61 -8.10
CA ALA A 284 -14.94 35.28 -9.33
C ALA A 284 -15.54 34.29 -10.36
N GLN A 285 -14.92 33.12 -10.52
CA GLN A 285 -15.37 32.14 -11.50
C GLN A 285 -16.61 31.35 -11.06
N PHE A 286 -16.67 30.94 -9.79
CA PHE A 286 -17.61 29.90 -9.36
C PHE A 286 -18.68 30.37 -8.37
N TYR A 287 -18.50 31.51 -7.69
CA TYR A 287 -19.50 32.02 -6.74
C TYR A 287 -20.72 32.58 -7.46
N ARG A 288 -21.90 32.23 -7.00
CA ARG A 288 -23.21 32.67 -7.51
C ARG A 288 -24.14 32.93 -6.33
N THR A 289 -25.22 33.64 -6.59
CA THR A 289 -26.27 33.94 -5.61
C THR A 289 -27.64 33.60 -6.16
N GLU A 290 -28.53 33.12 -5.30
CA GLU A 290 -29.95 32.92 -5.60
C GLU A 290 -30.77 33.34 -4.38
N GLY A 291 -31.55 34.42 -4.51
CA GLY A 291 -32.16 35.08 -3.36
C GLY A 291 -31.10 35.50 -2.35
N GLU A 292 -31.25 35.07 -1.11
CA GLU A 292 -30.27 35.31 -0.04
C GLU A 292 -29.10 34.30 -0.04
N LEU A 293 -29.24 33.16 -0.73
CA LEU A 293 -28.24 32.10 -0.71
C LEU A 293 -27.04 32.46 -1.57
N GLY A 294 -25.83 32.19 -1.05
CA GLY A 294 -24.57 32.26 -1.80
C GLY A 294 -23.93 30.89 -1.92
N PHE A 295 -23.48 30.50 -3.11
CA PHE A 295 -22.93 29.17 -3.33
C PHE A 295 -21.88 29.14 -4.43
N VAL A 296 -21.10 28.07 -4.49
CA VAL A 296 -20.16 27.80 -5.57
C VAL A 296 -20.68 26.69 -6.48
N ALA A 297 -20.73 26.96 -7.79
CA ALA A 297 -21.34 26.07 -8.77
C ALA A 297 -20.34 25.66 -9.87
N TYR A 298 -20.35 24.39 -10.25
CA TYR A 298 -19.60 23.90 -11.41
C TYR A 298 -20.31 22.72 -12.07
N ASN A 299 -20.46 22.78 -13.40
CA ASN A 299 -21.16 21.78 -14.21
C ASN A 299 -22.55 21.41 -13.66
N GLY A 300 -23.36 22.43 -13.34
CA GLY A 300 -24.75 22.28 -12.85
C GLY A 300 -24.87 21.63 -11.47
N LYS A 301 -23.80 21.60 -10.68
CA LYS A 301 -23.78 20.99 -9.34
C LYS A 301 -23.39 22.02 -8.29
N VAL A 302 -24.16 22.04 -7.20
CA VAL A 302 -23.92 22.84 -6.01
C VAL A 302 -23.87 21.89 -4.82
N LYS A 303 -22.68 21.74 -4.24
CA LYS A 303 -22.35 20.70 -3.26
C LYS A 303 -22.11 21.32 -1.90
N LEU A 304 -22.71 20.76 -0.85
CA LEU A 304 -22.47 21.19 0.53
C LEU A 304 -20.98 21.29 0.85
N GLY A 305 -20.21 20.24 0.52
CA GLY A 305 -18.78 20.20 0.77
C GLY A 305 -18.01 21.34 0.10
N ALA A 306 -18.35 21.70 -1.14
CA ALA A 306 -17.69 22.80 -1.84
C ALA A 306 -18.01 24.15 -1.21
N ILE A 307 -19.26 24.34 -0.76
CA ILE A 307 -19.72 25.56 -0.08
C ILE A 307 -19.01 25.71 1.27
N ALA A 308 -19.04 24.66 2.09
CA ALA A 308 -18.41 24.64 3.41
C ALA A 308 -16.91 24.92 3.33
N LEU A 309 -16.22 24.29 2.38
CA LEU A 309 -14.78 24.48 2.21
C LEU A 309 -14.43 25.84 1.61
N ALA A 310 -15.26 26.41 0.74
CA ALA A 310 -15.09 27.80 0.30
C ALA A 310 -15.22 28.78 1.48
N ALA A 311 -16.22 28.57 2.35
CA ALA A 311 -16.41 29.38 3.55
C ALA A 311 -15.24 29.22 4.53
N LEU A 312 -14.80 28.00 4.79
CA LEU A 312 -13.63 27.72 5.64
C LEU A 312 -12.35 28.38 5.10
N THR A 313 -12.14 28.36 3.77
CA THR A 313 -11.00 29.04 3.16
C THR A 313 -11.05 30.54 3.36
N ILE A 314 -12.22 31.18 3.21
CA ILE A 314 -12.36 32.63 3.47
C ILE A 314 -12.11 32.94 4.96
N LEU A 315 -12.67 32.13 5.86
CA LEU A 315 -12.50 32.29 7.31
C LEU A 315 -11.01 32.24 7.71
N GLU A 316 -10.25 31.29 7.16
CA GLU A 316 -8.83 31.16 7.49
C GLU A 316 -7.91 32.10 6.70
N HIS A 317 -8.31 32.60 5.52
CA HIS A 317 -7.44 33.37 4.63
C HIS A 317 -6.72 34.55 5.31
N ALA A 318 -7.41 35.28 6.18
CA ALA A 318 -6.84 36.40 6.94
C ALA A 318 -6.98 36.19 8.46
N ASP A 319 -7.09 34.94 8.89
CA ASP A 319 -7.35 34.53 10.29
C ASP A 319 -8.44 35.39 10.94
N LEU A 320 -9.53 35.58 10.20
CA LEU A 320 -10.46 36.65 10.48
C LEU A 320 -11.29 36.31 11.73
N THR A 321 -11.31 37.25 12.67
CA THR A 321 -12.31 37.31 13.75
C THR A 321 -13.61 37.89 13.17
N GLU A 322 -14.73 37.81 13.90
CA GLU A 322 -16.00 38.42 13.46
C GLU A 322 -15.85 39.91 13.11
N VAL A 323 -15.05 40.66 13.88
CA VAL A 323 -14.78 42.08 13.65
C VAL A 323 -13.96 42.31 12.38
N SER A 324 -12.98 41.46 12.08
CA SER A 324 -12.16 41.59 10.86
C SER A 324 -12.81 40.99 9.62
N LEU A 325 -13.72 40.02 9.76
CA LEU A 325 -14.55 39.49 8.66
C LEU A 325 -15.36 40.59 7.98
N ASN A 326 -15.93 41.52 8.76
CA ASN A 326 -16.73 42.63 8.23
C ASN A 326 -15.95 43.60 7.34
N HIS A 327 -14.61 43.60 7.46
CA HIS A 327 -13.70 44.44 6.66
C HIS A 327 -13.02 43.65 5.53
N SER A 328 -13.30 42.35 5.40
CA SER A 328 -12.75 41.50 4.36
C SER A 328 -13.38 41.80 3.00
N PRO A 329 -12.61 41.80 1.89
CA PRO A 329 -13.17 41.90 0.55
C PRO A 329 -14.07 40.70 0.17
N PHE A 330 -14.08 39.65 0.99
CA PHE A 330 -14.88 38.43 0.77
C PHE A 330 -16.09 38.33 1.72
N ALA A 331 -16.41 39.37 2.48
CA ALA A 331 -17.44 39.35 3.52
C ALA A 331 -18.83 38.95 2.99
N SER A 332 -19.24 39.49 1.83
CA SER A 332 -20.55 39.21 1.24
C SER A 332 -20.65 37.77 0.74
N GLN A 333 -19.58 37.25 0.14
CA GLN A 333 -19.50 35.85 -0.28
C GLN A 333 -19.54 34.92 0.92
N PHE A 334 -18.79 35.23 1.97
CA PHE A 334 -18.79 34.44 3.21
C PHE A 334 -20.19 34.34 3.82
N ALA A 335 -20.87 35.48 4.01
CA ALA A 335 -22.23 35.50 4.56
C ALA A 335 -23.23 34.69 3.71
N GLY A 336 -23.14 34.77 2.38
CA GLY A 336 -23.96 33.96 1.48
C GLY A 336 -23.70 32.46 1.60
N LEU A 337 -22.43 32.05 1.70
CA LEU A 337 -22.04 30.65 1.91
C LEU A 337 -22.55 30.12 3.25
N CYS A 338 -22.46 30.91 4.33
CA CYS A 338 -22.99 30.55 5.65
C CYS A 338 -24.49 30.25 5.60
N ARG A 339 -25.28 31.15 4.99
CA ARG A 339 -26.73 30.96 4.83
C ARG A 339 -27.06 29.69 4.05
N THR A 340 -26.26 29.33 3.04
CA THR A 340 -26.46 28.09 2.28
C THR A 340 -26.12 26.84 3.08
N VAL A 341 -25.05 26.85 3.90
CA VAL A 341 -24.74 25.71 4.79
C VAL A 341 -25.88 25.52 5.80
N GLU A 342 -26.40 26.59 6.38
CA GLU A 342 -27.55 26.55 7.28
C GLU A 342 -28.82 26.06 6.59
N HIS A 343 -29.11 26.54 5.37
CA HIS A 343 -30.25 26.09 4.57
C HIS A 343 -30.23 24.58 4.28
N LEU A 344 -29.03 23.99 4.15
CA LEU A 344 -28.86 22.55 3.88
C LEU A 344 -28.86 21.69 5.15
N TRP A 345 -28.77 22.29 6.34
CA TRP A 345 -28.90 21.58 7.61
C TRP A 345 -30.36 21.28 7.94
N GLN A 346 -30.63 20.20 8.67
CA GLN A 346 -31.97 19.77 9.05
C GLN A 346 -32.12 19.72 10.57
N PRO A 347 -33.34 19.92 11.12
CA PRO A 347 -33.56 19.93 12.58
C PRO A 347 -33.15 18.65 13.31
N ASP A 348 -33.06 17.51 12.62
CA ASP A 348 -32.60 16.22 13.17
C ASP A 348 -31.06 16.10 13.25
N GLY A 349 -30.33 17.14 12.84
CA GLY A 349 -28.87 17.15 12.78
C GLY A 349 -28.29 16.65 11.44
N SER A 350 -29.12 16.14 10.53
CA SER A 350 -28.64 15.71 9.22
C SER A 350 -28.36 16.89 8.29
N PHE A 351 -27.63 16.63 7.20
CA PHE A 351 -27.41 17.61 6.13
C PHE A 351 -27.88 17.05 4.80
N ARG A 352 -28.47 17.92 3.97
CA ARG A 352 -28.60 17.72 2.54
C ARG A 352 -27.25 17.95 1.87
N THR A 353 -26.76 16.95 1.16
CA THR A 353 -25.41 17.00 0.55
C THR A 353 -25.37 17.83 -0.74
N PHE A 354 -26.52 18.15 -1.32
CA PHE A 354 -26.65 18.97 -2.54
C PHE A 354 -27.74 20.01 -2.37
N LEU A 355 -27.42 21.24 -2.78
CA LEU A 355 -28.45 22.21 -3.15
C LEU A 355 -28.94 21.92 -4.57
N GLN A 356 -28.00 21.60 -5.48
CA GLN A 356 -28.30 21.24 -6.86
C GLN A 356 -27.47 20.04 -7.33
N PRO A 357 -28.10 19.00 -7.91
CA PRO A 357 -29.55 18.80 -7.97
C PRO A 357 -30.10 18.40 -6.59
N SER A 358 -31.27 18.92 -6.22
CA SER A 358 -31.82 18.86 -4.85
C SER A 358 -32.29 17.46 -4.44
N ASP A 359 -32.60 16.61 -5.41
CA ASP A 359 -33.00 15.21 -5.23
C ASP A 359 -31.85 14.32 -4.72
N ARG A 360 -30.60 14.74 -4.93
CA ARG A 360 -29.43 13.93 -4.62
C ARG A 360 -28.97 14.09 -3.18
N ASN A 361 -28.64 12.97 -2.52
CA ASN A 361 -28.18 12.98 -1.14
C ASN A 361 -27.08 11.96 -0.77
N ASP A 362 -26.25 11.56 -1.74
CA ASP A 362 -25.39 10.37 -1.70
C ASP A 362 -24.03 10.54 -0.99
N ASN A 363 -23.56 11.77 -0.74
CA ASN A 363 -22.18 12.04 -0.28
C ASN A 363 -22.05 12.23 1.26
N GLN A 364 -22.82 11.43 2.01
CA GLN A 364 -22.95 11.54 3.47
C GLN A 364 -21.67 11.24 4.26
N ASN A 365 -20.74 10.47 3.69
CA ASN A 365 -19.45 10.18 4.33
C ASN A 365 -18.39 11.28 4.13
N PHE A 366 -18.71 12.38 3.43
CA PHE A 366 -17.76 13.44 3.11
C PHE A 366 -18.28 14.82 3.54
N TYR A 367 -19.36 15.27 2.90
CA TYR A 367 -19.75 16.68 2.96
C TYR A 367 -20.27 17.12 4.34
N PRO A 368 -20.99 16.29 5.11
CA PRO A 368 -21.36 16.67 6.47
C PRO A 368 -20.16 16.90 7.38
N GLY A 369 -19.12 16.06 7.27
CA GLY A 369 -17.88 16.26 8.01
C GLY A 369 -17.14 17.53 7.60
N GLU A 370 -17.12 17.86 6.30
CA GLU A 370 -16.56 19.12 5.79
C GLU A 370 -17.34 20.34 6.30
N ALA A 371 -18.68 20.25 6.37
CA ALA A 371 -19.55 21.29 6.94
C ALA A 371 -19.36 21.45 8.45
N LEU A 372 -19.27 20.34 9.19
CA LEU A 372 -18.98 20.35 10.62
C LEU A 372 -17.60 20.92 10.93
N LEU A 373 -16.59 20.64 10.10
CA LEU A 373 -15.27 21.23 10.24
C LEU A 373 -15.33 22.75 10.09
N PHE A 374 -16.09 23.25 9.11
CA PHE A 374 -16.33 24.68 8.95
C PHE A 374 -17.03 25.30 10.17
N TRP A 375 -18.13 24.70 10.65
CA TRP A 375 -18.85 25.19 11.83
C TRP A 375 -18.00 25.14 13.10
N ALA A 376 -17.24 24.07 13.32
CA ALA A 376 -16.32 23.96 14.45
C ALA A 376 -15.22 25.04 14.40
N ALA A 377 -14.72 25.36 13.20
CA ALA A 377 -13.76 26.43 13.00
C ALA A 377 -14.35 27.84 13.24
N MET A 378 -15.64 28.05 12.94
CA MET A 378 -16.36 29.27 13.33
C MET A 378 -16.55 29.34 14.84
N TYR A 379 -17.07 28.29 15.47
CA TYR A 379 -17.32 28.25 16.91
C TYR A 379 -16.04 28.51 17.73
N LYS A 380 -14.91 27.94 17.31
CA LYS A 380 -13.61 28.17 17.97
C LYS A 380 -13.16 29.65 17.96
N ARG A 381 -13.58 30.42 16.95
CA ARG A 381 -13.24 31.86 16.81
C ARG A 381 -14.26 32.76 17.48
N THR A 382 -15.54 32.44 17.30
CA THR A 382 -16.67 33.17 17.86
C THR A 382 -17.61 32.15 18.51
N PRO A 383 -17.49 31.90 19.83
CA PRO A 383 -18.35 30.96 20.52
C PRO A 383 -19.82 31.41 20.48
N ASP A 384 -20.65 30.61 19.81
CA ASP A 384 -22.11 30.77 19.75
C ASP A 384 -22.78 29.50 20.31
N PRO A 385 -23.53 29.60 21.42
CA PRO A 385 -24.26 28.46 21.99
C PRO A 385 -25.23 27.78 21.02
N GLN A 386 -25.87 28.54 20.12
CA GLN A 386 -26.82 27.97 19.16
C GLN A 386 -26.08 27.14 18.10
N LEU A 387 -24.96 27.65 17.57
CA LEU A 387 -24.10 26.90 16.67
C LEU A 387 -23.54 25.63 17.32
N LEU A 388 -23.13 25.69 18.59
CA LEU A 388 -22.65 24.52 19.33
C LEU A 388 -23.73 23.45 19.44
N GLU A 389 -24.97 23.84 19.74
CA GLU A 389 -26.09 22.90 19.83
C GLU A 389 -26.38 22.21 18.49
N ARG A 390 -26.36 22.97 17.39
CA ARG A 390 -26.48 22.40 16.03
C ARG A 390 -25.33 21.44 15.71
N CYS A 391 -24.11 21.74 16.14
CA CYS A 391 -22.98 20.82 16.03
C CYS A 391 -23.27 19.53 16.80
N ARG A 392 -23.72 19.60 18.06
CA ARG A 392 -24.05 18.41 18.88
C ARG A 392 -25.12 17.52 18.26
N LEU A 393 -26.23 18.12 17.78
CA LEU A 393 -27.28 17.37 17.08
C LEU A 393 -26.73 16.63 15.85
N SER A 394 -25.91 17.32 15.06
CA SER A 394 -25.28 16.72 13.89
C SER A 394 -24.31 15.59 14.26
N ILE A 395 -23.52 15.77 15.32
CA ILE A 395 -22.60 14.75 15.83
C ILE A 395 -23.35 13.49 16.26
N ALA A 396 -24.45 13.65 17.00
CA ALA A 396 -25.30 12.53 17.40
C ALA A 396 -25.89 11.77 16.19
N TYR A 397 -26.41 12.50 15.20
CA TYR A 397 -26.92 11.92 13.96
C TYR A 397 -25.82 11.13 13.23
N TYR A 398 -24.66 11.75 13.00
CA TYR A 398 -23.60 11.13 12.20
C TYR A 398 -22.81 10.04 12.94
N ARG A 399 -22.79 10.05 14.28
CA ARG A 399 -22.33 8.90 15.08
C ARG A 399 -23.15 7.65 14.73
N THR A 400 -24.48 7.79 14.76
CA THR A 400 -25.41 6.70 14.42
C THR A 400 -25.22 6.26 12.97
N TRP A 401 -25.12 7.21 12.03
CA TRP A 401 -24.82 6.92 10.62
C TRP A 401 -23.54 6.10 10.46
N HIS A 402 -22.44 6.53 11.08
CA HIS A 402 -21.15 5.86 10.94
C HIS A 402 -21.15 4.45 11.51
N GLN A 403 -21.81 4.24 12.66
CA GLN A 403 -21.94 2.90 13.27
C GLN A 403 -22.68 1.93 12.34
N GLN A 404 -23.72 2.39 11.65
CA GLN A 404 -24.49 1.58 10.70
C GLN A 404 -23.79 1.40 9.35
N GLN A 405 -22.99 2.38 8.91
CA GLN A 405 -22.42 2.43 7.57
C GLN A 405 -20.93 2.79 7.57
N ARG A 406 -20.13 2.05 8.36
CA ARG A 406 -18.69 2.34 8.51
C ARG A 406 -17.97 2.50 7.18
N ASN A 407 -17.33 3.66 7.00
CA ASN A 407 -16.56 4.05 5.83
C ASN A 407 -15.33 4.85 6.26
N PRO A 408 -14.11 4.51 5.79
CA PRO A 408 -12.91 5.25 6.19
C PRO A 408 -12.93 6.73 5.76
N ALA A 409 -13.64 7.07 4.68
CA ALA A 409 -13.78 8.46 4.21
C ALA A 409 -14.45 9.40 5.22
N PHE A 410 -15.29 8.84 6.11
CA PHE A 410 -15.99 9.58 7.16
C PHE A 410 -15.03 10.11 8.23
N VAL A 411 -14.10 9.26 8.66
CA VAL A 411 -13.26 9.45 9.84
C VAL A 411 -12.50 10.78 9.86
N PRO A 412 -11.74 11.16 8.82
CA PRO A 412 -10.83 12.30 8.96
C PRO A 412 -11.55 13.64 9.08
N TRP A 413 -12.68 13.84 8.40
CA TRP A 413 -13.41 15.11 8.46
C TRP A 413 -14.08 15.30 9.82
N HIS A 414 -14.73 14.25 10.31
CA HIS A 414 -15.36 14.25 11.63
C HIS A 414 -14.31 14.35 12.75
N THR A 415 -13.18 13.65 12.64
CA THR A 415 -12.07 13.78 13.60
C THR A 415 -11.60 15.23 13.74
N GLN A 416 -11.35 15.91 12.61
CA GLN A 416 -10.91 17.30 12.60
C GLN A 416 -11.93 18.24 13.23
N ALA A 417 -13.21 18.09 12.88
CA ALA A 417 -14.28 18.89 13.45
C ALA A 417 -14.41 18.69 14.96
N TYR A 418 -14.36 17.42 15.41
CA TYR A 418 -14.57 17.06 16.81
C TYR A 418 -13.38 17.49 17.66
N ALA A 419 -12.16 17.43 17.12
CA ALA A 419 -10.97 17.91 17.81
C ALA A 419 -11.04 19.42 18.10
N LEU A 420 -11.52 20.22 17.15
CA LEU A 420 -11.72 21.66 17.37
C LEU A 420 -12.77 21.94 18.46
N LEU A 421 -13.88 21.20 18.45
CA LEU A 421 -14.94 21.34 19.46
C LEU A 421 -14.48 20.86 20.84
N TYR A 422 -13.75 19.74 20.92
CA TYR A 422 -13.15 19.25 22.15
C TYR A 422 -12.20 20.29 22.75
N GLN A 423 -11.30 20.86 21.95
CA GLN A 423 -10.39 21.92 22.41
C GLN A 423 -11.13 23.14 22.96
N ALA A 424 -12.31 23.46 22.43
CA ALA A 424 -13.10 24.61 22.84
C ALA A 424 -14.04 24.34 24.03
N THR A 425 -14.38 23.07 24.31
CA THR A 425 -15.43 22.71 25.28
C THR A 425 -14.98 21.76 26.39
N GLY A 426 -13.91 20.99 26.18
CA GLY A 426 -13.47 19.92 27.08
C GLY A 426 -14.38 18.67 27.09
N ASP A 427 -15.33 18.57 26.16
CA ASP A 427 -16.34 17.51 26.13
C ASP A 427 -15.72 16.13 25.82
N ARG A 428 -15.66 15.26 26.83
CA ARG A 428 -15.01 13.94 26.74
C ARG A 428 -15.70 12.98 25.77
N ASP A 429 -17.01 13.13 25.52
CA ASP A 429 -17.70 12.28 24.55
C ASP A 429 -17.15 12.49 23.12
N LEU A 430 -16.72 13.72 22.80
CA LEU A 430 -16.06 14.02 21.53
C LEU A 430 -14.69 13.33 21.42
N LEU A 431 -13.93 13.32 22.52
CA LEU A 431 -12.63 12.67 22.57
C LEU A 431 -12.75 11.16 22.34
N ASP A 432 -13.69 10.52 23.04
CA ASP A 432 -13.93 9.08 22.90
C ASP A 432 -14.36 8.70 21.48
N LEU A 433 -15.20 9.53 20.86
CA LEU A 433 -15.60 9.37 19.46
C LEU A 433 -14.42 9.48 18.49
N ILE A 434 -13.52 10.45 18.71
CA ILE A 434 -12.31 10.62 17.90
C ILE A 434 -11.46 9.34 17.97
N PHE A 435 -11.22 8.83 19.17
CA PHE A 435 -10.42 7.61 19.34
C PHE A 435 -11.10 6.38 18.73
N GLU A 436 -12.41 6.17 18.96
CA GLU A 436 -13.15 5.04 18.37
C GLU A 436 -13.00 4.99 16.84
N MET A 437 -13.17 6.14 16.17
CA MET A 437 -13.09 6.22 14.72
C MET A 437 -11.68 5.98 14.18
N ASN A 438 -10.66 6.56 14.83
CA ASN A 438 -9.27 6.45 14.38
C ASN A 438 -8.67 5.08 14.69
N ASP A 439 -8.99 4.47 15.83
CA ASP A 439 -8.63 3.08 16.16
C ASP A 439 -9.13 2.12 15.06
N TRP A 440 -10.38 2.29 14.61
CA TRP A 440 -10.92 1.50 13.52
C TRP A 440 -10.24 1.76 12.16
N LEU A 441 -9.87 3.01 11.89
CA LEU A 441 -9.22 3.42 10.63
C LEU A 441 -7.87 2.74 10.43
N LEU A 442 -7.12 2.47 11.51
CA LEU A 442 -5.79 1.82 11.46
C LEU A 442 -5.82 0.49 10.71
N ALA A 443 -6.92 -0.27 10.78
CA ALA A 443 -7.09 -1.54 10.07
C ALA A 443 -7.12 -1.40 8.53
N MET A 444 -7.17 -0.17 8.01
CA MET A 444 -7.08 0.11 6.58
C MET A 444 -5.62 0.27 6.11
N GLN A 445 -4.66 0.47 7.01
CA GLN A 445 -3.26 0.68 6.63
C GLN A 445 -2.58 -0.63 6.24
N GLN A 446 -1.82 -0.61 5.15
CA GLN A 446 -1.00 -1.75 4.74
C GLN A 446 0.41 -1.63 5.30
N TRP A 447 0.85 -2.64 6.05
CA TRP A 447 2.26 -2.85 6.38
C TRP A 447 2.68 -4.24 5.93
N ASP A 448 2.55 -5.26 6.78
CA ASP A 448 2.88 -6.66 6.44
C ASP A 448 1.88 -7.28 5.46
N SER A 449 0.69 -6.68 5.36
CA SER A 449 -0.32 -7.05 4.37
C SER A 449 -0.03 -6.50 2.97
N ALA A 450 0.95 -5.60 2.81
CA ALA A 450 1.34 -5.04 1.53
C ALA A 450 1.95 -6.11 0.63
N ARG A 451 1.55 -6.14 -0.65
CA ARG A 451 2.04 -7.14 -1.60
C ARG A 451 3.47 -6.87 -2.09
N TYR A 452 3.85 -5.60 -2.13
CA TYR A 452 5.13 -5.09 -2.60
C TYR A 452 5.59 -4.00 -1.64
N ASP A 453 6.90 -3.83 -1.49
CA ASP A 453 7.48 -2.86 -0.54
C ASP A 453 7.10 -1.42 -0.86
N ASP A 454 6.98 -1.08 -2.15
CA ASP A 454 6.52 0.24 -2.60
C ASP A 454 5.08 0.56 -2.18
N LEU A 455 4.28 -0.43 -1.78
CA LEU A 455 2.91 -0.25 -1.29
C LEU A 455 2.82 -0.08 0.23
N ARG A 456 3.91 -0.32 0.97
CA ARG A 456 3.90 -0.24 2.44
C ARG A 456 3.62 1.18 2.90
N GLY A 457 2.72 1.28 3.87
CA GLY A 457 2.32 2.51 4.55
C GLY A 457 1.01 3.14 4.05
N ARG A 458 0.57 2.80 2.85
CA ARG A 458 -0.67 3.38 2.29
C ARG A 458 -1.90 2.89 3.04
N PHE A 459 -2.92 3.73 3.12
CA PHE A 459 -4.24 3.34 3.60
C PHE A 459 -5.08 2.80 2.45
N TYR A 460 -5.22 1.48 2.43
CA TYR A 460 -6.08 0.75 1.51
C TYR A 460 -6.20 -0.70 1.96
N ASN A 461 -7.42 -1.18 2.17
CA ASN A 461 -7.66 -2.59 2.48
C ASN A 461 -8.16 -3.35 1.23
N PRO A 462 -7.35 -4.22 0.61
CA PRO A 462 -7.74 -4.99 -0.58
C PRO A 462 -8.88 -5.98 -0.32
N ASP A 463 -9.10 -6.38 0.93
CA ASP A 463 -10.21 -7.27 1.33
C ASP A 463 -11.52 -6.49 1.48
N ARG A 464 -11.47 -5.15 1.40
CA ARG A 464 -12.64 -4.25 1.45
C ARG A 464 -12.69 -3.30 0.23
N PRO A 465 -12.76 -3.85 -1.00
CA PRO A 465 -12.69 -3.05 -2.23
C PRO A 465 -13.85 -2.05 -2.40
N LYS A 466 -14.97 -2.25 -1.69
CA LYS A 466 -16.13 -1.36 -1.66
C LYS A 466 -15.82 0.06 -1.17
N TYR A 467 -14.74 0.25 -0.42
CA TYR A 467 -14.30 1.57 0.04
C TYR A 467 -13.52 2.37 -1.01
N GLY A 468 -13.41 1.83 -2.23
CA GLY A 468 -12.76 2.50 -3.35
C GLY A 468 -11.33 2.03 -3.59
N PRO A 469 -10.73 2.44 -4.72
CA PRO A 469 -9.36 2.09 -5.07
C PRO A 469 -8.33 2.82 -4.19
N PRO A 470 -7.09 2.29 -4.07
CA PRO A 470 -6.02 2.99 -3.37
C PRO A 470 -5.73 4.33 -4.06
N HIS A 471 -5.49 5.37 -3.26
CA HIS A 471 -5.26 6.71 -3.76
C HIS A 471 -4.38 7.52 -2.79
N ALA A 472 -3.43 8.30 -3.32
CA ALA A 472 -2.58 9.17 -2.50
C ALA A 472 -3.40 10.15 -1.66
N SER A 473 -4.40 10.81 -2.27
CA SER A 473 -5.33 11.70 -1.55
C SER A 473 -6.04 11.01 -0.37
N SER A 474 -6.39 9.72 -0.48
CA SER A 474 -7.00 8.97 0.62
C SER A 474 -6.02 8.77 1.76
N THR A 475 -4.76 8.40 1.46
CA THR A 475 -3.72 8.31 2.50
C THR A 475 -3.48 9.67 3.15
N GLY A 476 -3.39 10.75 2.37
CA GLY A 476 -3.22 12.11 2.88
C GLY A 476 -4.35 12.54 3.83
N VAL A 477 -5.61 12.40 3.43
CA VAL A 477 -6.73 12.87 4.26
C VAL A 477 -6.87 12.05 5.54
N TYR A 478 -6.58 10.76 5.52
CA TYR A 478 -6.55 9.93 6.74
C TYR A 478 -5.42 10.35 7.69
N LEU A 479 -4.26 10.75 7.16
CA LEU A 479 -3.19 11.32 7.96
C LEU A 479 -3.62 12.65 8.61
N GLU A 480 -4.37 13.50 7.92
CA GLU A 480 -4.86 14.76 8.51
C GLU A 480 -5.70 14.55 9.77
N GLY A 481 -6.58 13.54 9.78
CA GLY A 481 -7.37 13.18 10.96
C GLY A 481 -6.53 12.47 12.02
N LEU A 482 -5.67 11.53 11.62
CA LEU A 482 -4.81 10.79 12.55
C LEU A 482 -3.83 11.69 13.29
N VAL A 483 -3.35 12.78 12.69
CA VAL A 483 -2.49 13.74 13.37
C VAL A 483 -3.23 14.45 14.51
N ASP A 484 -4.51 14.80 14.33
CA ASP A 484 -5.30 15.38 15.42
C ASP A 484 -5.56 14.35 16.53
N ALA A 485 -5.88 13.11 16.17
CA ALA A 485 -6.07 12.03 17.14
C ALA A 485 -4.78 11.73 17.92
N TYR A 486 -3.62 11.74 17.25
CA TYR A 486 -2.31 11.62 17.88
C TYR A 486 -2.05 12.75 18.86
N GLN A 487 -2.26 14.01 18.46
CA GLN A 487 -2.07 15.17 19.32
C GLN A 487 -2.94 15.06 20.58
N LEU A 488 -4.21 14.66 20.44
CA LEU A 488 -5.11 14.48 21.57
C LEU A 488 -4.69 13.33 22.50
N ALA A 489 -4.21 12.21 21.94
CA ALA A 489 -3.67 11.10 22.74
C ALA A 489 -2.47 11.55 23.59
N VAL A 490 -1.54 12.32 23.01
CA VAL A 490 -0.41 12.91 23.75
C VAL A 490 -0.89 13.88 24.84
N GLN A 491 -1.82 14.79 24.51
CA GLN A 491 -2.36 15.77 25.47
C GLN A 491 -3.12 15.14 26.63
N THR A 492 -3.65 13.93 26.45
CA THR A 492 -4.43 13.21 27.46
C THR A 492 -3.65 12.07 28.12
N ASP A 493 -2.35 11.95 27.83
CA ASP A 493 -1.43 10.91 28.33
C ASP A 493 -1.89 9.46 28.00
N ASP A 494 -2.62 9.27 26.89
CA ASP A 494 -2.90 7.93 26.34
C ASP A 494 -1.71 7.47 25.49
N ARG A 495 -0.73 6.86 26.17
CA ARG A 495 0.56 6.47 25.57
C ARG A 495 0.42 5.38 24.51
N ASP A 496 -0.48 4.43 24.72
CA ASP A 496 -0.67 3.31 23.80
C ASP A 496 -1.23 3.80 22.47
N ARG A 497 -2.26 4.67 22.51
CA ARG A 497 -2.80 5.29 21.29
C ARG A 497 -1.80 6.23 20.65
N ALA A 498 -1.10 7.05 21.45
CA ALA A 498 -0.08 7.95 20.93
C ALA A 498 0.98 7.18 20.13
N GLN A 499 1.53 6.07 20.67
CA GLN A 499 2.51 5.24 19.97
C GLN A 499 1.92 4.57 18.71
N CYS A 500 0.70 4.05 18.79
CA CYS A 500 0.02 3.42 17.65
C CYS A 500 -0.21 4.41 16.51
N TYR A 501 -0.75 5.59 16.82
CA TYR A 501 -0.99 6.64 15.84
C TYR A 501 0.31 7.19 15.27
N GLN A 502 1.33 7.43 16.11
CA GLN A 502 2.65 7.86 15.66
C GLN A 502 3.24 6.89 14.62
N SER A 503 3.20 5.59 14.93
CA SER A 503 3.65 4.54 14.02
C SER A 503 2.89 4.56 12.70
N ALA A 504 1.56 4.69 12.76
CA ALA A 504 0.73 4.77 11.56
C ALA A 504 1.02 6.02 10.72
N ILE A 505 1.27 7.17 11.36
CA ILE A 505 1.61 8.43 10.68
C ILE A 505 2.94 8.27 9.94
N TRP A 506 4.00 7.80 10.59
CA TRP A 506 5.30 7.56 9.94
C TRP A 506 5.19 6.62 8.73
N ARG A 507 4.45 5.52 8.88
CA ARG A 507 4.18 4.57 7.79
C ARG A 507 3.46 5.26 6.63
N GLY A 508 2.43 6.06 6.92
CA GLY A 508 1.69 6.82 5.90
C GLY A 508 2.57 7.84 5.19
N LEU A 509 3.38 8.61 5.92
CA LEU A 509 4.33 9.57 5.37
C LEU A 509 5.38 8.89 4.48
N ARG A 510 5.83 7.67 4.84
CA ARG A 510 6.71 6.87 3.96
C ARG A 510 6.03 6.56 2.64
N SER A 511 4.75 6.19 2.67
CA SER A 511 3.98 5.97 1.45
C SER A 511 3.82 7.26 0.64
N VAL A 512 3.67 8.42 1.28
CA VAL A 512 3.60 9.72 0.58
C VAL A 512 4.95 10.03 -0.07
N ARG A 513 6.07 9.85 0.65
CA ARG A 513 7.42 10.07 0.13
C ARG A 513 7.72 9.16 -1.07
N GLN A 514 7.31 7.89 -1.00
CA GLN A 514 7.42 6.94 -2.12
C GLN A 514 6.71 7.40 -3.41
N LEU A 515 5.70 8.27 -3.29
CA LEU A 515 4.91 8.78 -4.42
C LEU A 515 5.38 10.16 -4.88
N GLN A 516 6.20 10.85 -4.11
CA GLN A 516 6.66 12.20 -4.42
C GLN A 516 7.60 12.17 -5.63
N PHE A 517 7.55 13.21 -6.47
CA PHE A 517 8.56 13.45 -7.48
C PHE A 517 9.64 14.37 -6.91
N TYR A 518 10.80 13.83 -6.56
CA TYR A 518 11.89 14.63 -5.98
C TYR A 518 13.28 14.26 -6.51
N GLU A 519 13.49 13.02 -6.98
CA GLU A 519 14.75 12.63 -7.60
C GLU A 519 14.71 12.68 -9.14
N ALA A 520 15.85 13.00 -9.75
CA ALA A 520 16.00 12.97 -11.21
C ALA A 520 15.79 11.56 -11.79
N ALA A 521 16.29 10.54 -11.10
CA ALA A 521 16.19 9.14 -11.51
C ALA A 521 14.73 8.65 -11.64
N GLU A 522 13.79 9.23 -10.89
CA GLU A 522 12.36 8.87 -10.93
C GLU A 522 11.56 9.70 -11.96
N MET A 523 12.16 10.78 -12.45
CA MET A 523 11.62 11.65 -13.49
C MET A 523 12.26 11.40 -14.86
N TYR A 524 12.91 10.23 -15.04
CA TYR A 524 13.60 9.85 -16.27
C TYR A 524 12.70 9.88 -17.51
N TYR A 525 11.38 9.78 -17.36
CA TYR A 525 10.39 9.83 -18.45
C TYR A 525 9.61 11.15 -18.53
N VAL A 526 9.92 12.12 -17.66
CA VAL A 526 9.19 13.39 -17.55
C VAL A 526 9.93 14.47 -18.32
N SER A 527 9.33 14.92 -19.43
CA SER A 527 9.90 15.96 -20.30
C SER A 527 9.74 17.38 -19.76
N GLN A 528 8.68 17.63 -18.98
CA GLN A 528 8.43 18.90 -18.30
C GLN A 528 8.57 18.72 -16.79
N ARG A 529 9.79 18.89 -16.27
CA ARG A 529 10.10 18.59 -14.85
C ARG A 529 9.54 19.63 -13.87
N SER A 530 9.56 20.92 -14.23
CA SER A 530 9.08 22.01 -13.36
C SER A 530 7.65 21.81 -12.82
N PRO A 531 6.62 21.51 -13.66
CA PRO A 531 5.25 21.28 -13.17
C PRO A 531 5.06 19.95 -12.42
N VAL A 532 6.10 19.11 -12.30
CA VAL A 532 6.04 17.79 -11.66
C VAL A 532 6.83 17.76 -10.35
N TYR A 533 7.94 18.48 -10.28
CA TYR A 533 8.84 18.49 -9.12
C TYR A 533 8.12 18.90 -7.83
N GLY A 534 8.21 18.06 -6.80
CA GLY A 534 7.56 18.20 -5.50
C GLY A 534 6.15 17.61 -5.41
N ALA A 535 5.53 17.27 -6.54
CA ALA A 535 4.16 16.74 -6.58
C ALA A 535 4.05 15.29 -6.09
N ILE A 536 2.82 14.87 -5.80
CA ILE A 536 2.47 13.50 -5.39
C ILE A 536 1.68 12.81 -6.51
N ARG A 537 2.20 11.69 -7.00
CA ARG A 537 1.48 10.85 -7.97
C ARG A 537 0.37 10.04 -7.32
N THR A 538 -0.66 9.70 -8.10
CA THR A 538 -1.89 9.06 -7.62
C THR A 538 -1.65 7.72 -6.92
N THR A 539 -0.80 6.86 -7.49
CA THR A 539 -0.32 5.59 -6.89
C THR A 539 1.02 5.24 -7.51
N VAL A 540 1.73 4.23 -6.98
CA VAL A 540 3.02 3.77 -7.53
C VAL A 540 2.95 3.38 -9.02
N TYR A 541 1.79 2.97 -9.53
CA TYR A 541 1.55 2.60 -10.94
C TYR A 541 0.67 3.60 -11.70
N ASN A 542 0.32 4.74 -11.12
CA ASN A 542 -0.46 5.79 -11.78
C ASN A 542 0.20 7.14 -11.51
N ASN A 543 0.92 7.63 -12.51
CA ASN A 543 1.72 8.84 -12.39
C ASN A 543 0.90 10.15 -12.47
N VAL A 544 -0.43 10.09 -12.63
CA VAL A 544 -1.28 11.29 -12.66
C VAL A 544 -1.14 12.06 -11.36
N ILE A 545 -1.02 13.38 -11.47
CA ILE A 545 -1.03 14.29 -10.35
C ILE A 545 -2.40 14.96 -10.32
N ARG A 546 -3.10 14.85 -9.20
CA ARG A 546 -4.24 15.71 -8.89
C ARG A 546 -3.86 16.62 -7.74
N VAL A 547 -4.43 17.82 -7.71
CA VAL A 547 -4.15 18.80 -6.65
C VAL A 547 -4.38 18.23 -5.25
N ASP A 548 -5.39 17.39 -5.05
CA ASP A 548 -5.71 16.75 -3.77
C ASP A 548 -4.78 15.58 -3.40
N ASN A 549 -3.94 15.10 -4.31
CA ASN A 549 -2.84 14.22 -3.92
C ASN A 549 -1.79 14.97 -3.10
N VAL A 550 -1.58 16.25 -3.42
CA VAL A 550 -0.55 17.09 -2.80
C VAL A 550 -1.12 17.81 -1.60
N GLN A 551 -2.28 18.45 -1.77
CA GLN A 551 -2.94 19.24 -0.74
C GLN A 551 -3.19 18.46 0.55
N HIS A 552 -3.82 17.27 0.49
CA HIS A 552 -4.12 16.51 1.71
C HIS A 552 -2.84 16.08 2.46
N CYS A 553 -1.83 15.62 1.72
CA CYS A 553 -0.54 15.24 2.29
C CYS A 553 0.18 16.45 2.94
N LEU A 554 0.13 17.62 2.28
CA LEU A 554 0.68 18.86 2.82
C LEU A 554 -0.04 19.27 4.10
N MET A 555 -1.37 19.18 4.16
CA MET A 555 -2.14 19.54 5.35
C MET A 555 -1.77 18.70 6.58
N ALA A 556 -1.58 17.39 6.41
CA ALA A 556 -1.10 16.52 7.48
C ALA A 556 0.30 16.94 7.97
N LEU A 557 1.22 17.22 7.04
CA LEU A 557 2.56 17.68 7.35
C LEU A 557 2.57 19.03 8.08
N LEU A 558 1.75 19.99 7.65
CA LEU A 558 1.63 21.31 8.29
C LEU A 558 1.20 21.18 9.76
N LYS A 559 0.26 20.27 10.07
CA LYS A 559 -0.12 20.00 11.47
C LYS A 559 1.04 19.42 12.27
N LEU A 560 1.79 18.49 11.69
CA LEU A 560 2.96 17.89 12.35
C LEU A 560 4.08 18.88 12.65
N THR A 561 4.24 19.94 11.84
CA THR A 561 5.24 20.99 12.15
C THR A 561 4.97 21.73 13.46
N ALA A 562 3.73 21.67 13.97
CA ALA A 562 3.35 22.23 15.27
C ALA A 562 3.54 21.26 16.45
N LEU A 563 4.06 20.04 16.22
CA LEU A 563 4.28 18.99 17.22
C LEU A 563 5.77 18.63 17.31
N PRO A 564 6.59 19.39 18.08
CA PRO A 564 8.03 19.16 18.17
C PRO A 564 8.40 17.73 18.59
N GLU A 565 7.61 17.12 19.47
CA GLU A 565 7.80 15.75 19.95
C GLU A 565 7.69 14.69 18.85
N PHE A 566 6.85 14.92 17.84
CA PHE A 566 6.81 14.04 16.67
C PHE A 566 7.98 14.33 15.74
N TRP A 567 8.26 15.61 15.50
CA TRP A 567 9.23 16.07 14.51
C TRP A 567 10.68 15.76 14.87
N GLN A 568 11.00 15.86 16.16
CA GLN A 568 12.30 15.48 16.73
C GLN A 568 12.41 13.97 16.93
N GLY A 569 11.28 13.25 16.86
CA GLY A 569 11.26 11.80 16.87
C GLY A 569 11.79 11.22 15.56
N HIS A 570 12.36 10.02 15.65
CA HIS A 570 12.61 9.20 14.49
C HIS A 570 11.41 8.29 14.24
N PRO A 571 11.17 7.81 13.00
CA PRO A 571 10.26 6.71 12.80
C PRO A 571 10.62 5.60 13.79
N PRO A 572 9.64 5.03 14.53
CA PRO A 572 9.93 3.95 15.44
C PRO A 572 10.72 2.91 14.65
N VAL A 573 11.85 2.48 15.21
CA VAL A 573 12.74 1.49 14.58
C VAL A 573 11.95 0.19 14.49
N THR A 574 11.12 0.07 13.48
CA THR A 574 10.75 -1.21 12.92
C THR A 574 11.92 -1.51 12.02
N THR A 575 12.90 -2.22 12.57
CA THR A 575 14.02 -2.78 11.81
C THR A 575 13.46 -3.32 10.49
N PRO A 576 13.86 -2.75 9.34
CA PRO A 576 13.49 -3.32 8.06
C PRO A 576 14.04 -4.74 8.05
N SER A 577 13.16 -5.73 7.87
CA SER A 577 13.53 -7.14 7.74
C SER A 577 14.23 -7.40 6.40
N THR A 578 15.36 -6.73 6.19
CA THR A 578 16.48 -7.17 5.35
C THR A 578 17.69 -7.50 6.21
N GLU A 579 17.65 -7.23 7.51
CA GLU A 579 18.54 -7.91 8.45
C GLU A 579 18.16 -9.38 8.52
N THR A 580 19.19 -10.22 8.44
CA THR A 580 19.25 -11.53 9.09
C THR A 580 18.23 -11.61 10.22
N PHE A 581 17.28 -12.57 10.14
CA PHE A 581 16.44 -12.89 11.29
C PHE A 581 17.38 -13.05 12.49
N SER A 582 17.29 -12.12 13.43
CA SER A 582 17.96 -12.22 14.72
C SER A 582 16.95 -12.87 15.62
N VAL A 583 17.25 -14.08 16.09
CA VAL A 583 16.44 -14.71 17.15
C VAL A 583 16.48 -13.75 18.35
N PRO A 584 15.35 -13.29 18.89
CA PRO A 584 15.36 -12.61 20.17
C PRO A 584 15.95 -13.57 21.21
N LEU A 585 17.03 -13.15 21.86
CA LEU A 585 17.59 -13.87 23.01
C LEU A 585 16.89 -13.38 24.28
N PRO A 586 16.62 -14.26 25.27
CA PRO A 586 17.11 -15.64 25.35
C PRO A 586 16.19 -16.68 24.65
N ILE A 587 16.81 -17.69 24.03
CA ILE A 587 16.13 -18.95 23.65
C ILE A 587 16.16 -19.83 24.91
N ALA A 588 15.02 -20.37 25.32
CA ALA A 588 14.94 -21.22 26.50
C ALA A 588 15.85 -22.45 26.37
N THR A 589 16.64 -22.70 27.40
CA THR A 589 17.45 -23.91 27.55
C THR A 589 16.58 -25.10 27.93
N ALA A 590 17.08 -26.33 27.75
CA ALA A 590 16.34 -27.55 28.12
C ALA A 590 15.87 -27.55 29.59
N SER A 591 16.61 -26.91 30.50
CA SER A 591 16.25 -26.77 31.92
C SER A 591 15.17 -25.73 32.22
N GLU A 592 14.88 -24.83 31.28
CA GLU A 592 13.90 -23.74 31.45
C GLU A 592 12.53 -24.09 30.86
N VAL A 593 12.44 -25.16 30.05
CA VAL A 593 11.24 -25.54 29.30
C VAL A 593 10.01 -25.75 30.20
N ASP A 594 10.19 -26.32 31.39
CA ASP A 594 9.08 -26.58 32.33
C ASP A 594 8.50 -25.31 32.97
N SER A 595 9.20 -24.18 32.86
CA SER A 595 8.76 -22.88 33.39
C SER A 595 8.05 -21.98 32.38
N LEU A 596 7.99 -22.41 31.10
CA LEU A 596 7.41 -21.63 30.01
C LEU A 596 5.88 -21.59 30.09
N GLN A 597 5.31 -20.42 29.77
CA GLN A 597 3.87 -20.19 29.74
C GLN A 597 3.27 -20.59 28.39
N HIS A 598 3.99 -20.36 27.30
CA HIS A 598 3.49 -20.54 25.93
C HIS A 598 3.96 -21.82 25.26
N PHE A 599 4.79 -22.63 25.93
CA PHE A 599 5.32 -23.89 25.40
C PHE A 599 5.29 -25.01 26.43
N ARG A 600 5.11 -26.25 25.96
CA ARG A 600 5.29 -27.45 26.78
C ARG A 600 5.83 -28.59 25.93
N LEU A 601 6.99 -29.12 26.29
CA LEU A 601 7.55 -30.32 25.70
C LEU A 601 6.84 -31.55 26.27
N LEU A 602 6.36 -32.44 25.40
CA LEU A 602 5.52 -33.58 25.79
C LEU A 602 6.21 -34.93 25.62
N ASP A 603 7.09 -35.03 24.63
CA ASP A 603 7.82 -36.24 24.28
C ASP A 603 9.10 -35.84 23.53
N THR A 604 10.22 -36.49 23.81
CA THR A 604 11.54 -36.21 23.21
C THR A 604 12.00 -37.31 22.26
N GLU A 605 11.35 -38.48 22.25
CA GLU A 605 11.85 -39.68 21.56
C GLU A 605 10.76 -40.33 20.69
N VAL A 606 9.93 -39.52 20.03
CA VAL A 606 8.96 -40.05 19.08
C VAL A 606 9.70 -40.70 17.92
N ASN A 607 9.44 -41.99 17.66
CA ASN A 607 9.95 -42.66 16.48
C ASN A 607 9.29 -42.08 15.21
N ILE A 608 9.96 -41.10 14.61
CA ILE A 608 9.46 -40.36 13.43
C ILE A 608 9.79 -41.04 12.10
N GLN A 609 10.63 -42.07 12.06
CA GLN A 609 11.11 -42.67 10.80
C GLN A 609 9.96 -43.14 9.90
N PRO A 610 8.92 -43.84 10.41
CA PRO A 610 7.81 -44.26 9.55
C PRO A 610 7.04 -43.10 8.92
N LEU A 611 6.97 -41.94 9.57
CA LEU A 611 6.30 -40.74 9.06
C LEU A 611 7.15 -40.03 8.01
N VAL A 612 8.47 -39.96 8.25
CA VAL A 612 9.44 -39.41 7.30
C VAL A 612 9.47 -40.23 6.01
N ASP A 613 9.42 -41.57 6.11
CA ASP A 613 9.38 -42.48 4.97
C ASP A 613 8.12 -42.25 4.10
N GLU A 614 6.95 -42.05 4.72
CA GLU A 614 5.70 -41.70 4.01
C GLU A 614 5.83 -40.36 3.26
N ILE A 615 6.45 -39.36 3.87
CA ILE A 615 6.67 -38.05 3.25
C ILE A 615 7.64 -38.16 2.06
N ALA A 616 8.72 -38.94 2.21
CA ALA A 616 9.68 -39.16 1.14
C ALA A 616 9.05 -39.88 -0.05
N ALA A 617 8.23 -40.90 0.20
CA ALA A 617 7.51 -41.67 -0.83
C ALA A 617 6.47 -40.83 -1.61
N HIS A 618 6.01 -39.70 -1.05
CA HIS A 618 4.97 -38.85 -1.61
C HIS A 618 5.38 -37.37 -1.73
N SER A 619 6.65 -37.13 -2.08
CA SER A 619 7.22 -35.78 -2.20
C SER A 619 6.57 -34.90 -3.27
N ASP A 620 5.89 -35.50 -4.25
CA ASP A 620 5.11 -34.81 -5.28
C ASP A 620 3.90 -34.06 -4.70
N LEU A 621 3.35 -34.52 -3.56
CA LEU A 621 2.16 -33.93 -2.95
C LEU A 621 2.40 -32.54 -2.34
N TRP A 622 3.65 -32.12 -2.16
CA TRP A 622 3.98 -30.80 -1.58
C TRP A 622 3.43 -29.62 -2.37
N LEU A 623 3.25 -29.78 -3.68
CA LEU A 623 2.75 -28.74 -4.58
C LEU A 623 1.28 -28.97 -5.00
N HIS A 624 0.62 -30.00 -4.45
CA HIS A 624 -0.77 -30.33 -4.76
C HIS A 624 -1.74 -29.20 -4.35
N ASP A 625 -1.53 -28.60 -3.17
CA ASP A 625 -2.30 -27.44 -2.71
C ASP A 625 -1.38 -26.26 -2.37
N THR A 626 -1.30 -25.30 -3.29
CA THR A 626 -0.52 -24.07 -3.11
C THR A 626 -1.33 -22.89 -2.57
N SER A 627 -2.53 -23.14 -2.07
CA SER A 627 -3.42 -22.09 -1.56
C SER A 627 -2.81 -21.35 -0.38
N ARG A 628 -1.98 -21.99 0.45
CA ARG A 628 -1.32 -21.34 1.60
C ARG A 628 -0.32 -20.27 1.15
N GLN A 629 0.47 -20.52 0.10
CA GLN A 629 1.42 -19.53 -0.44
C GLN A 629 0.73 -18.34 -1.09
N THR A 630 -0.50 -18.53 -1.58
CA THR A 630 -1.25 -17.48 -2.30
C THR A 630 -2.28 -16.75 -1.45
N LYS A 631 -2.84 -17.41 -0.42
CA LYS A 631 -3.97 -16.89 0.39
C LYS A 631 -3.58 -16.58 1.85
N VAL A 632 -2.55 -17.22 2.40
CA VAL A 632 -2.16 -17.05 3.81
C VAL A 632 -0.78 -16.39 3.90
N LYS A 633 -0.76 -15.05 3.84
CA LYS A 633 0.47 -14.24 3.69
C LYS A 633 1.55 -14.50 4.74
N VAL A 634 1.14 -14.77 5.98
CA VAL A 634 2.05 -15.02 7.11
C VAL A 634 2.75 -16.37 7.03
N GLN A 635 2.24 -17.30 6.21
CA GLN A 635 2.78 -18.65 6.05
C GLN A 635 3.23 -18.90 4.59
N ARG A 636 3.49 -17.83 3.84
CA ARG A 636 3.70 -17.90 2.38
C ARG A 636 4.94 -18.66 1.93
N GLU A 637 5.90 -18.87 2.83
CA GLU A 637 7.17 -19.57 2.58
C GLU A 637 7.12 -21.05 2.96
N THR A 638 5.92 -21.54 3.32
CA THR A 638 5.67 -22.95 3.62
C THR A 638 5.08 -23.69 2.43
N HIS A 639 5.25 -25.00 2.35
CA HIS A 639 4.37 -25.91 1.60
C HIS A 639 3.58 -26.78 2.59
N THR A 640 2.39 -27.23 2.23
CA THR A 640 1.49 -27.92 3.17
C THR A 640 0.72 -29.06 2.51
N ILE A 641 0.71 -30.20 3.19
CA ILE A 641 -0.13 -31.36 2.87
C ILE A 641 -1.20 -31.43 3.96
N TYR A 642 -2.46 -31.25 3.56
CA TYR A 642 -3.59 -31.29 4.49
C TYR A 642 -4.05 -32.73 4.69
N LEU A 643 -3.90 -33.29 5.89
CA LEU A 643 -4.38 -34.64 6.24
C LEU A 643 -5.81 -34.59 6.78
N ARG A 644 -6.11 -33.62 7.64
CA ARG A 644 -7.47 -33.31 8.12
C ARG A 644 -7.74 -31.83 7.95
N SER A 645 -8.92 -31.49 7.42
CA SER A 645 -9.32 -30.09 7.15
C SER A 645 -10.78 -29.85 7.50
N ALA A 646 -11.19 -28.57 7.54
CA ALA A 646 -12.58 -28.18 7.76
C ALA A 646 -13.53 -28.86 6.75
N VAL A 647 -14.69 -29.30 7.23
CA VAL A 647 -15.74 -29.86 6.36
C VAL A 647 -16.24 -28.77 5.40
N LYS A 648 -16.22 -29.08 4.10
CA LYS A 648 -16.73 -28.22 3.02
C LYS A 648 -18.00 -28.81 2.39
N PRO A 649 -18.91 -27.99 1.82
CA PRO A 649 -18.82 -26.53 1.68
C PRO A 649 -19.04 -25.80 3.02
N PHE A 650 -18.56 -24.56 3.12
CA PHE A 650 -18.77 -23.73 4.31
C PHE A 650 -20.17 -23.11 4.30
N PRO A 651 -20.80 -22.88 5.46
CA PRO A 651 -22.04 -22.12 5.54
C PRO A 651 -21.86 -20.70 4.93
N PRO A 652 -22.90 -20.13 4.29
CA PRO A 652 -22.82 -18.79 3.71
C PRO A 652 -22.40 -17.74 4.76
N GLY A 653 -21.40 -16.93 4.44
CA GLY A 653 -20.90 -15.87 5.32
C GLY A 653 -19.96 -16.34 6.45
N VAL A 654 -19.74 -17.64 6.62
CA VAL A 654 -18.88 -18.19 7.68
C VAL A 654 -17.47 -18.44 7.16
N SER A 655 -16.45 -17.96 7.89
CA SER A 655 -15.04 -18.22 7.54
C SER A 655 -14.71 -19.70 7.76
N GLY A 656 -13.81 -20.25 6.94
CA GLY A 656 -13.30 -21.60 7.17
C GLY A 656 -12.61 -21.76 8.53
N ASN A 657 -12.14 -20.67 9.15
CA ASN A 657 -11.59 -20.68 10.50
C ASN A 657 -12.63 -20.72 11.63
N ASP A 658 -13.92 -20.57 11.30
CA ASP A 658 -15.02 -20.65 12.27
C ASP A 658 -15.76 -22.01 12.16
N VAL A 659 -15.36 -22.87 11.21
CA VAL A 659 -15.97 -24.20 11.01
C VAL A 659 -15.35 -25.22 11.98
N HIS A 660 -16.13 -25.68 12.94
CA HIS A 660 -15.71 -26.67 13.95
C HIS A 660 -15.47 -28.08 13.39
N PRO A 661 -16.38 -28.67 12.58
CA PRO A 661 -16.18 -30.03 12.08
C PRO A 661 -14.96 -30.16 11.17
N SER A 662 -14.12 -31.17 11.42
CA SER A 662 -13.00 -31.56 10.56
C SER A 662 -13.18 -32.97 10.02
N ARG A 663 -12.61 -33.24 8.84
CA ARG A 663 -12.60 -34.58 8.21
C ARG A 663 -11.25 -34.89 7.60
N ARG A 664 -10.95 -36.19 7.44
CA ARG A 664 -9.82 -36.67 6.62
C ARG A 664 -9.98 -36.14 5.19
N THR A 665 -8.89 -35.69 4.59
CA THR A 665 -8.83 -35.32 3.17
C THR A 665 -8.57 -36.55 2.31
N GLN A 666 -8.65 -36.42 0.99
CA GLN A 666 -8.22 -37.48 0.08
C GLN A 666 -6.72 -37.77 0.20
N LEU A 667 -5.90 -36.78 0.54
CA LEU A 667 -4.45 -36.95 0.67
C LEU A 667 -4.07 -37.85 1.86
N ALA A 668 -4.92 -37.90 2.91
CA ALA A 668 -4.65 -38.70 4.10
C ALA A 668 -4.47 -40.20 3.83
N GLN A 669 -5.03 -40.72 2.73
CA GLN A 669 -4.86 -42.13 2.34
C GLN A 669 -3.40 -42.51 2.03
N HIS A 670 -2.57 -41.52 1.70
CA HIS A 670 -1.14 -41.70 1.40
C HIS A 670 -0.26 -41.66 2.67
N PHE A 671 -0.85 -41.37 3.84
CA PHE A 671 -0.12 -41.24 5.11
C PHE A 671 -0.73 -42.08 6.25
N PRO A 672 -0.95 -43.39 6.06
CA PRO A 672 -1.62 -44.25 7.05
C PRO A 672 -0.91 -44.30 8.41
N ARG A 673 0.43 -44.37 8.47
CA ARG A 673 1.22 -44.37 9.70
C ARG A 673 1.14 -43.03 10.41
N THR A 674 1.22 -41.93 9.65
CA THR A 674 1.04 -40.58 10.20
C THR A 674 -0.36 -40.42 10.83
N MET A 675 -1.40 -40.90 10.15
CA MET A 675 -2.78 -40.84 10.64
C MET A 675 -3.01 -41.73 11.88
N GLU A 676 -2.45 -42.94 11.89
CA GLU A 676 -2.48 -43.85 13.04
C GLU A 676 -1.80 -43.22 14.27
N TRP A 677 -0.64 -42.59 14.08
CA TRP A 677 0.06 -41.88 15.14
C TRP A 677 -0.77 -40.73 15.72
N LEU A 678 -1.36 -39.88 14.87
CA LEU A 678 -2.21 -38.77 15.29
C LEU A 678 -3.42 -39.24 16.13
N GLU A 679 -4.06 -40.33 15.71
CA GLU A 679 -5.22 -40.90 16.40
C GLU A 679 -4.84 -41.60 17.71
N SER A 680 -3.67 -42.23 17.76
CA SER A 680 -3.10 -42.75 19.00
C SER A 680 -2.76 -41.61 19.97
N PHE A 681 -2.12 -40.55 19.49
CA PHE A 681 -1.76 -39.39 20.31
C PHE A 681 -2.99 -38.70 20.90
N ALA A 682 -4.01 -38.41 20.07
CA ALA A 682 -5.25 -37.78 20.52
C ALA A 682 -5.95 -38.59 21.62
N ARG A 683 -5.97 -39.94 21.49
CA ARG A 683 -6.48 -40.85 22.53
C ARG A 683 -5.64 -40.78 23.80
N LYS A 684 -4.31 -40.79 23.69
CA LYS A 684 -3.38 -40.74 24.83
C LYS A 684 -3.59 -39.49 25.70
N ILE A 685 -3.86 -38.34 25.09
CA ILE A 685 -4.08 -37.07 25.81
C ILE A 685 -5.56 -36.79 26.14
N GLY A 686 -6.47 -37.73 25.85
CA GLY A 686 -7.88 -37.62 26.19
C GLY A 686 -8.65 -36.53 25.41
N GLY A 687 -8.28 -36.26 24.15
CA GLY A 687 -8.91 -35.24 23.32
C GLY A 687 -9.42 -35.76 21.97
N GLU A 688 -10.16 -34.91 21.25
CA GLU A 688 -10.64 -35.22 19.89
C GLU A 688 -9.72 -34.61 18.83
N LEU A 689 -9.31 -35.44 17.86
CA LEU A 689 -8.42 -35.02 16.77
C LEU A 689 -9.09 -34.03 15.81
N GLY A 690 -8.59 -32.80 15.80
CA GLY A 690 -9.02 -31.69 14.95
C GLY A 690 -8.44 -31.75 13.54
N ARG A 691 -7.89 -30.63 13.07
CA ARG A 691 -7.20 -30.49 11.79
C ARG A 691 -5.75 -30.95 11.96
N ALA A 692 -5.17 -31.48 10.89
CA ALA A 692 -3.83 -32.02 10.89
C ALA A 692 -3.18 -31.78 9.52
N THR A 693 -1.94 -31.31 9.53
CA THR A 693 -1.20 -30.93 8.33
C THR A 693 0.28 -31.24 8.47
N ILE A 694 0.90 -31.70 7.39
CA ILE A 694 2.37 -31.79 7.28
C ILE A 694 2.82 -30.51 6.59
N VAL A 695 3.77 -29.80 7.19
CA VAL A 695 4.21 -28.47 6.74
C VAL A 695 5.73 -28.46 6.61
N ARG A 696 6.23 -28.04 5.45
CA ARG A 696 7.65 -27.75 5.27
C ARG A 696 7.89 -26.25 5.10
N LEU A 697 8.92 -25.71 5.75
CA LEU A 697 9.35 -24.32 5.66
C LEU A 697 10.68 -24.24 4.90
N ALA A 698 10.78 -23.32 3.94
CA ALA A 698 11.95 -23.21 3.06
C ALA A 698 13.25 -22.97 3.86
N PRO A 699 14.42 -23.34 3.32
CA PRO A 699 15.72 -22.92 3.87
C PRO A 699 15.76 -21.41 4.10
N LYS A 700 16.20 -20.97 5.28
CA LYS A 700 16.16 -19.55 5.71
C LYS A 700 14.76 -18.90 5.65
N GLY A 701 13.71 -19.72 5.58
CA GLY A 701 12.33 -19.28 5.45
C GLY A 701 11.70 -18.91 6.78
N ARG A 702 10.63 -18.12 6.73
CA ARG A 702 9.90 -17.59 7.89
C ARG A 702 8.40 -17.92 7.86
N VAL A 703 7.86 -18.21 9.05
CA VAL A 703 6.45 -17.99 9.36
C VAL A 703 6.36 -16.69 10.14
N TYR A 704 5.71 -15.69 9.56
CA TYR A 704 5.64 -14.34 10.10
C TYR A 704 4.72 -14.28 11.33
N ARG A 705 5.01 -13.35 12.24
CA ARG A 705 4.25 -13.17 13.49
C ARG A 705 2.75 -13.01 13.26
N HIS A 706 1.96 -13.87 13.89
CA HIS A 706 0.50 -13.92 13.78
C HIS A 706 -0.15 -14.61 14.97
N ILE A 707 -1.49 -14.55 15.05
CA ILE A 707 -2.30 -15.40 15.93
C ILE A 707 -3.23 -16.26 15.08
N ASP A 708 -3.60 -17.45 15.56
CA ASP A 708 -4.59 -18.29 14.88
C ASP A 708 -6.01 -17.80 15.18
N LYS A 709 -6.57 -17.00 14.27
CA LYS A 709 -7.92 -16.40 14.42
C LYS A 709 -9.04 -17.32 13.96
N GLY A 710 -10.10 -17.41 14.75
CA GLY A 710 -11.39 -18.04 14.42
C GLY A 710 -11.93 -18.91 15.54
N GLU A 711 -13.25 -19.13 15.56
CA GLU A 711 -13.91 -19.89 16.64
C GLU A 711 -13.37 -21.31 16.79
N TYR A 712 -12.92 -21.92 15.68
CA TYR A 712 -12.31 -23.24 15.70
C TYR A 712 -11.03 -23.29 16.57
N TYR A 713 -10.16 -22.27 16.46
CA TYR A 713 -8.85 -22.24 17.13
C TYR A 713 -8.95 -21.75 18.59
N ARG A 714 -10.00 -21.00 18.92
CA ARG A 714 -10.21 -20.43 20.26
C ARG A 714 -10.28 -21.50 21.35
N ILE A 715 -10.86 -22.66 21.04
CA ILE A 715 -11.12 -23.75 22.00
C ILE A 715 -10.28 -25.01 21.76
N ARG A 716 -9.24 -24.93 20.92
CA ARG A 716 -8.38 -26.07 20.57
C ARG A 716 -6.94 -25.77 20.91
N ASP A 717 -6.22 -26.82 21.26
CA ASP A 717 -4.79 -26.78 21.51
C ASP A 717 -4.04 -27.24 20.28
N ARG A 718 -2.88 -26.63 20.01
CA ARG A 718 -2.06 -26.93 18.86
C ARG A 718 -0.75 -27.59 19.27
N TYR A 719 -0.40 -28.61 18.49
CA TYR A 719 0.77 -29.43 18.71
C TYR A 719 1.65 -29.48 17.47
N HIS A 720 2.95 -29.57 17.70
CA HIS A 720 3.98 -29.67 16.69
C HIS A 720 4.84 -30.91 17.00
N LEU A 721 4.89 -31.86 16.06
CA LEU A 721 5.91 -32.91 16.05
C LEU A 721 6.95 -32.54 14.99
N VAL A 722 8.22 -32.43 15.40
CA VAL A 722 9.33 -32.10 14.49
C VAL A 722 9.75 -33.37 13.75
N LEU A 723 9.64 -33.35 12.42
CA LEU A 723 10.00 -34.49 11.57
C LEU A 723 11.38 -34.32 10.92
N GLN A 724 11.77 -33.08 10.60
CA GLN A 724 13.08 -32.79 10.01
C GLN A 724 13.47 -31.34 10.30
N SER A 725 14.66 -31.11 10.86
CA SER A 725 15.28 -29.79 10.95
C SER A 725 16.74 -29.94 11.38
N THR A 726 17.70 -29.69 10.50
CA THR A 726 19.13 -29.99 10.79
C THR A 726 19.77 -29.04 11.81
N ALA A 727 19.29 -27.79 11.91
CA ALA A 727 19.72 -26.83 12.92
C ALA A 727 18.78 -26.77 14.15
N GLY A 728 17.78 -27.66 14.22
CA GLY A 728 16.62 -27.47 15.09
C GLY A 728 15.68 -26.37 14.58
N SER A 729 14.44 -26.39 15.06
CA SER A 729 13.34 -25.55 14.62
C SER A 729 13.08 -24.44 15.63
N LEU A 730 13.33 -23.18 15.26
CA LEU A 730 12.95 -22.04 16.08
C LEU A 730 11.46 -21.72 15.97
N LEU A 731 10.80 -21.61 17.12
CA LEU A 731 9.42 -21.15 17.27
C LEU A 731 9.33 -20.19 18.46
N GLY A 732 8.76 -19.01 18.23
CA GLY A 732 8.48 -18.02 19.26
C GLY A 732 6.98 -17.85 19.47
N ALA A 733 6.55 -17.65 20.71
CA ALA A 733 5.16 -17.38 21.09
C ALA A 733 5.17 -16.44 22.31
N GLY A 734 4.43 -15.32 22.21
CA GLY A 734 4.55 -14.25 23.20
C GLY A 734 5.95 -13.64 23.16
N ASP A 735 6.60 -13.59 24.32
CA ASP A 735 8.00 -13.21 24.54
C ASP A 735 8.96 -14.42 24.66
N GLU A 736 8.44 -15.65 24.57
CA GLU A 736 9.21 -16.89 24.73
C GLU A 736 9.67 -17.47 23.37
N TRP A 737 10.85 -18.10 23.36
CA TRP A 737 11.43 -18.76 22.19
C TRP A 737 12.00 -20.13 22.55
N VAL A 738 11.69 -21.14 21.73
CA VAL A 738 12.23 -22.50 21.87
C VAL A 738 12.89 -22.98 20.59
N ARG A 739 13.87 -23.87 20.73
CA ARG A 739 14.51 -24.60 19.63
C ARG A 739 14.11 -26.08 19.70
N MET A 740 13.14 -26.46 18.88
CA MET A 740 12.59 -27.81 18.84
C MET A 740 13.45 -28.75 17.99
N GLN A 741 13.77 -29.94 18.49
CA GLN A 741 14.59 -30.93 17.81
C GLN A 741 13.75 -32.02 17.10
N PRO A 742 14.24 -32.62 16.00
CA PRO A 742 13.60 -33.80 15.39
C PRO A 742 13.28 -34.89 16.41
N GLY A 743 12.07 -35.43 16.37
CA GLY A 743 11.58 -36.41 17.35
C GLY A 743 10.84 -35.82 18.54
N GLU A 744 10.94 -34.50 18.77
CA GLU A 744 10.23 -33.84 19.86
C GLU A 744 8.79 -33.48 19.49
N CYS A 745 7.87 -33.70 20.43
CA CYS A 745 6.48 -33.29 20.35
C CYS A 745 6.18 -32.19 21.36
N TRP A 746 5.69 -31.06 20.86
CA TRP A 746 5.45 -29.84 21.62
C TRP A 746 3.99 -29.44 21.57
N TRP A 747 3.44 -28.99 22.69
CA TRP A 747 2.30 -28.08 22.73
C TRP A 747 2.82 -26.64 22.69
N PHE A 748 2.10 -25.75 22.01
CA PHE A 748 2.32 -24.32 22.15
C PHE A 748 1.00 -23.53 22.15
N ASP A 749 1.04 -22.34 22.73
CA ASP A 749 -0.11 -21.44 22.79
C ASP A 749 -0.35 -20.75 21.44
N ASN A 750 -1.21 -21.37 20.63
CA ASN A 750 -1.64 -20.84 19.35
C ASN A 750 -2.49 -19.55 19.43
N LYS A 751 -2.96 -19.18 20.63
CA LYS A 751 -3.73 -17.95 20.87
C LYS A 751 -2.81 -16.74 21.11
N ALA A 752 -1.56 -16.98 21.51
CA ALA A 752 -0.54 -15.94 21.62
C ALA A 752 0.09 -15.58 20.26
N PRO A 753 0.59 -14.34 20.06
CA PRO A 753 1.34 -13.97 18.87
C PRO A 753 2.59 -14.84 18.70
N HIS A 754 2.67 -15.56 17.59
CA HIS A 754 3.73 -16.55 17.35
C HIS A 754 4.31 -16.48 15.94
N GLU A 755 5.56 -16.91 15.80
CA GLU A 755 6.35 -16.89 14.57
C GLU A 755 7.41 -17.99 14.55
N ALA A 756 7.89 -18.39 13.38
CA ALA A 756 8.89 -19.44 13.23
C ALA A 756 9.98 -19.06 12.22
N TYR A 757 11.18 -19.59 12.44
CA TYR A 757 12.30 -19.41 11.51
C TYR A 757 13.03 -20.72 11.27
N ASN A 758 13.37 -20.98 10.01
CA ASN A 758 14.21 -22.10 9.62
C ASN A 758 15.66 -21.62 9.43
N GLU A 759 16.51 -21.83 10.42
CA GLU A 759 17.95 -21.53 10.31
C GLU A 759 18.70 -22.52 9.42
N SER A 760 18.09 -23.66 9.09
CA SER A 760 18.73 -24.70 8.31
C SER A 760 18.88 -24.29 6.83
N ASP A 761 19.90 -24.84 6.17
CA ASP A 761 20.06 -24.74 4.70
C ASP A 761 19.19 -25.76 3.95
N ASP A 762 18.45 -26.59 4.69
CA ASP A 762 17.49 -27.57 4.18
C ASP A 762 16.06 -27.27 4.70
N TRP A 763 15.06 -27.93 4.12
CA TRP A 763 13.66 -27.82 4.52
C TRP A 763 13.45 -28.28 5.96
N ARG A 764 12.74 -27.46 6.74
CA ARG A 764 12.25 -27.82 8.07
C ARG A 764 10.83 -28.37 7.96
N ILE A 765 10.58 -29.60 8.41
CA ILE A 765 9.30 -30.31 8.29
C ILE A 765 8.68 -30.57 9.66
N HIS A 766 7.42 -30.17 9.82
CA HIS A 766 6.61 -30.41 11.02
C HIS A 766 5.31 -31.11 10.66
N LEU A 767 4.86 -32.00 11.55
CA LEU A 767 3.47 -32.40 11.64
C LEU A 767 2.75 -31.49 12.64
N ILE A 768 1.83 -30.66 12.16
CA ILE A 768 1.05 -29.72 12.95
C ILE A 768 -0.38 -30.21 13.05
N PHE A 769 -0.90 -30.33 14.26
CA PHE A 769 -2.25 -30.83 14.49
C PHE A 769 -2.91 -30.16 15.69
N ASP A 770 -4.23 -30.08 15.65
CA ASP A 770 -5.02 -29.50 16.72
C ASP A 770 -5.82 -30.58 17.45
N ILE A 771 -6.03 -30.40 18.74
CA ILE A 771 -6.83 -31.28 19.59
C ILE A 771 -7.87 -30.45 20.31
N LEU A 772 -9.12 -30.94 20.33
CA LEU A 772 -10.15 -30.38 21.19
C LEU A 772 -10.08 -31.09 22.56
N PRO A 773 -9.72 -30.38 23.64
CA PRO A 773 -9.69 -30.96 24.98
C PRO A 773 -11.10 -31.37 25.44
N GLN A 774 -11.20 -32.42 26.24
CA GLN A 774 -12.48 -32.89 26.79
C GLN A 774 -13.23 -31.79 27.55
N SER A 775 -12.51 -30.93 28.28
CA SER A 775 -13.07 -29.80 29.05
C SER A 775 -13.71 -28.71 28.17
N SER A 776 -13.39 -28.67 26.88
CA SER A 776 -13.90 -27.66 25.95
C SER A 776 -15.02 -28.18 25.02
N LYS A 777 -15.45 -29.44 25.19
CA LYS A 777 -16.50 -30.03 24.34
C LYS A 777 -17.85 -29.32 24.48
N ASP A 778 -18.21 -28.93 25.70
CA ASP A 778 -19.48 -28.24 25.98
C ASP A 778 -19.52 -26.80 25.42
N CYS A 779 -18.36 -26.22 25.10
CA CYS A 779 -18.26 -24.90 24.48
C CYS A 779 -18.71 -24.89 23.01
N ILE A 780 -18.81 -26.05 22.36
CA ILE A 780 -19.30 -26.16 20.97
C ILE A 780 -20.82 -26.01 20.91
N SER A 781 -21.54 -26.44 21.95
CA SER A 781 -23.01 -26.40 22.03
C SER A 781 -23.59 -25.04 22.47
N ASN A 782 -22.81 -24.20 23.16
CA ASN A 782 -23.28 -22.93 23.73
C ASN A 782 -23.10 -21.70 22.80
N GLY A 783 -22.61 -21.90 21.58
CA GLY A 783 -22.55 -20.85 20.54
C GLY A 783 -23.81 -20.83 19.68
N LYS A 784 -24.91 -20.27 20.21
CA LYS A 784 -26.04 -19.81 19.39
C LYS A 784 -25.88 -18.32 19.07
#